data_AF-A0AAN5YS80-F1
#
_entry.id   AF-A0AAN5YS80-F1
#
_cell.length_a   1.000
_cell.length_b   1.000
_cell.length_c   1.000
_cell.angle_alpha   90.00
_cell.angle_beta   90.00
_cell.angle_gamma   90.00
#
_symmetry.space_group_name_H-M   'P 1'
#
loop_
_entity.id
_entity.type
_entity.pdbx_description
1 polymer ?
#
loop_
_entity_poly.entity_id
_entity_poly.type
_entity_poly.pdbx_seq_one_letter_code
_entity_poly.pdbx_strand_id
1 'polypeptide(L)'
;MASILPRTGFRALSALPRAGPVSRVAFSRQLLRAQPLVQPFGRRFLATVPQEQPRLRLGSTAPNFKAQTTHGEIDFHEFIGDSWAILFSHPADFTPVCTTELGAFAKLKGEFDKRGVKMIGLSADDLSSHGDWVKDINEVASTTVQFPIIADPERKVAFLYDMIDQRDLDNIAEKGIPFTIRAVFIIDPAKKIRLTMLYPASTGRNSAEVLRVIDALQAADKKGIATPIDWTVGEDVIVPPSVSTEDAKKKFGNVRDLIEVLQNLGHVRESSALADVLRVCTQPQDLGGLGLDDASDLSAQHESEVLFLVSAWLEALNSEDRSRSMPAPLPSRPPGRRGMTLSEKIFALHDIAHRGWVAPGDLIRVDVDWVIASEASWAGMETTYNDLGKPGIHRNDRFWLAGDHVVDPRFRDVPKVRALIDASERAKRVFKMTEYQGMNYTILHTEFYRERAQPGMLIIGSDSHTCSSGALGCLAIGLGAADVTLPLVTGETWFKVPESINIRLWGVPKPGIGGKDVILYILQQLKRNTVASDRIVEFSGTGAQYLSADARFAICNMTAELGGITGVFVPDHITRDFVDKRRLKQHKNLITYFRPDNDAQYAAELDIDLGNVQSFFARYPRPDDVVPVSDYAGLRLDGCFIGACTTTEEDLILAALLLEQGLKKGYRPVKHGKRKVVPGSMPILRRLRESCLTDVYEAAGFEIGVPGCSYCVGMSADQAAPGEVWLSSQNRNFENRMGKGSIGHLGSAATVAASSFEMRLTDPHDLLSKTGSPSHPTFVEPSGSRALSPERLESSIFPKYTQEPRFPGTLRGKVQLLGDFIDTDALAPAEFLMDMKTNEQIGLHCLQYTHPLFRQRAEEGFNIIVAGQAFGCGSSREQAVMALLGCGIECVIAKSFAFIFQRNMPNLGLLGITMPNESFYAAAKDGSEISIDLRAHVIHIDGLRFEFELSQMEQELFRHGGITSAFRKFGNSLFEELTAAKNVGTSHKEKDCHAPNELQWTLALPESEDDPKIREKYRPFLLNPQQAAEDWANRLELDTVLDMAEKDLRTTQKRIKILVLYGSLRKRSYSKLVAFEASRILFRLGCDVRVFNPEGLPVKDDVQHTHPKVQELRELSTWSDGHLWVSPEQHGNLTAVFKNQIDWIPLSTGSVRPTQGRTLAIAQVCGGSQSFNAVNSLRILGRWMRMFVIPNQSSIPKAYTHFPDAGQPGDNHLMPSGNRDRLVDCMEEFVKYTILMRPHFDLFADRYSEREERRLKQAAQAA
;
A
#
# COMPACT_ATOMS: atom_id res chain seq x y z
N MET A 1 -45.01 -10.73 -46.15
CA MET A 1 -46.46 -10.44 -46.29
C MET A 1 -46.89 -9.55 -45.12
N ALA A 2 -48.01 -8.84 -45.22
CA ALA A 2 -48.40 -7.80 -44.25
C ALA A 2 -49.66 -8.17 -43.46
N SER A 3 -49.74 -7.71 -42.20
CA SER A 3 -50.99 -7.28 -41.52
C SER A 3 -50.64 -6.49 -40.25
N ILE A 4 -51.57 -5.65 -39.77
CA ILE A 4 -51.33 -4.62 -38.74
C ILE A 4 -52.52 -4.55 -37.75
N LEU A 5 -52.25 -4.72 -36.43
CA LEU A 5 -53.11 -4.32 -35.27
C LEU A 5 -54.52 -4.97 -35.22
N PRO A 6 -55.44 -4.67 -34.24
CA PRO A 6 -55.37 -3.81 -33.04
C PRO A 6 -55.85 -4.37 -31.67
N ARG A 7 -55.33 -3.75 -30.60
CA ARG A 7 -55.91 -3.34 -29.29
C ARG A 7 -57.23 -3.94 -28.70
N THR A 8 -57.12 -4.30 -27.41
CA THR A 8 -58.02 -4.04 -26.23
C THR A 8 -59.44 -4.64 -26.09
N GLY A 9 -59.81 -5.11 -24.87
CA GLY A 9 -61.22 -5.03 -24.41
C GLY A 9 -61.82 -5.97 -23.32
N PHE A 10 -61.32 -6.00 -22.07
CA PHE A 10 -62.03 -6.21 -20.77
C PHE A 10 -63.20 -7.23 -20.53
N ARG A 11 -63.27 -7.75 -19.27
CA ARG A 11 -64.38 -8.48 -18.57
C ARG A 11 -64.63 -9.94 -19.02
N ALA A 12 -65.13 -10.89 -18.20
CA ALA A 12 -65.27 -11.09 -16.73
C ALA A 12 -65.68 -12.59 -16.48
N LEU A 13 -66.13 -13.16 -15.34
CA LEU A 13 -66.53 -12.76 -13.96
C LEU A 13 -66.58 -14.06 -13.07
N SER A 14 -67.12 -13.96 -11.83
CA SER A 14 -67.52 -15.06 -10.89
C SER A 14 -66.42 -15.78 -10.07
N ALA A 15 -66.59 -16.11 -8.78
CA ALA A 15 -67.56 -15.64 -7.77
C ALA A 15 -67.05 -15.82 -6.30
N LEU A 16 -67.67 -15.11 -5.35
CA LEU A 16 -67.42 -15.12 -3.89
C LEU A 16 -68.63 -15.71 -3.13
N PRO A 17 -68.52 -16.05 -1.82
CA PRO A 17 -68.97 -15.15 -0.72
C PRO A 17 -67.89 -14.97 0.40
N ARG A 18 -67.68 -13.83 1.08
CA ARG A 18 -68.50 -12.95 2.00
C ARG A 18 -68.64 -13.46 3.46
N ALA A 19 -68.67 -12.63 4.54
CA ALA A 19 -68.20 -11.23 4.77
C ALA A 19 -68.38 -10.75 6.26
N GLY A 20 -67.40 -10.00 6.82
CA GLY A 20 -67.54 -8.98 7.91
C GLY A 20 -67.87 -9.42 9.36
N PRO A 21 -67.97 -8.48 10.36
CA PRO A 21 -67.65 -7.04 10.34
C PRO A 21 -66.93 -6.41 11.59
N VAL A 22 -66.05 -5.41 11.35
CA VAL A 22 -65.88 -4.08 12.01
C VAL A 22 -65.86 -3.88 13.56
N SER A 23 -64.66 -3.56 14.10
CA SER A 23 -64.31 -2.60 15.21
C SER A 23 -64.63 -2.87 16.70
N ARG A 24 -63.62 -2.72 17.59
CA ARG A 24 -63.45 -1.59 18.55
C ARG A 24 -62.30 -1.79 19.58
N VAL A 25 -61.60 -0.69 19.89
CA VAL A 25 -61.00 -0.24 21.18
C VAL A 25 -60.06 -1.16 22.00
N ALA A 26 -58.96 -0.56 22.50
CA ALA A 26 -57.90 -1.13 23.32
C ALA A 26 -58.30 -1.57 24.75
N PHE A 27 -57.37 -2.24 25.46
CA PHE A 27 -57.23 -2.10 26.91
C PHE A 27 -55.78 -2.21 27.40
N SER A 28 -55.50 -1.61 28.56
CA SER A 28 -54.18 -1.45 29.19
C SER A 28 -54.13 -2.06 30.60
N ARG A 29 -52.92 -2.23 31.17
CA ARG A 29 -52.55 -2.27 32.62
C ARG A 29 -51.07 -2.69 32.79
N GLN A 30 -50.33 -2.39 33.86
CA GLN A 30 -50.62 -1.64 35.10
C GLN A 30 -49.28 -0.94 35.52
N LEU A 31 -49.15 0.34 35.89
CA LEU A 31 -49.79 1.22 36.90
C LEU A 31 -49.41 0.95 38.38
N LEU A 32 -48.69 1.94 38.97
CA LEU A 32 -48.69 2.28 40.39
C LEU A 32 -48.95 3.80 40.56
N ARG A 33 -49.34 4.24 41.76
CA ARG A 33 -50.01 5.53 42.01
C ARG A 33 -49.17 6.56 42.78
N ALA A 34 -49.46 7.84 42.53
CA ALA A 34 -49.46 8.93 43.52
C ALA A 34 -50.63 9.91 43.23
N GLN A 35 -50.91 10.89 44.09
CA GLN A 35 -52.14 11.72 44.07
C GLN A 35 -51.88 13.25 43.90
N PRO A 36 -52.92 14.07 43.61
CA PRO A 36 -52.77 15.42 43.04
C PRO A 36 -52.95 16.59 44.02
N LEU A 37 -52.62 17.82 43.57
CA LEU A 37 -53.02 19.09 44.20
C LEU A 37 -53.47 20.16 43.17
N VAL A 38 -54.76 20.52 43.26
CA VAL A 38 -55.37 21.88 43.27
C VAL A 38 -54.89 22.98 42.29
N GLN A 39 -55.86 23.59 41.59
CA GLN A 39 -55.71 24.82 40.77
C GLN A 39 -55.55 26.11 41.62
N PRO A 40 -55.22 27.25 40.99
CA PRO A 40 -56.26 28.30 40.93
C PRO A 40 -56.50 28.90 39.54
N PHE A 41 -57.65 29.58 39.40
CA PHE A 41 -58.12 30.22 38.17
C PHE A 41 -57.42 31.56 37.86
N GLY A 42 -57.26 31.84 36.56
CA GLY A 42 -57.71 33.13 36.01
C GLY A 42 -56.67 34.12 35.47
N ARG A 43 -56.40 34.06 34.16
CA ARG A 43 -56.22 35.25 33.29
C ARG A 43 -56.66 34.91 31.85
N ARG A 44 -56.89 35.94 31.03
CA ARG A 44 -57.63 35.84 29.75
C ARG A 44 -56.72 35.70 28.52
N PHE A 45 -57.13 34.80 27.62
CA PHE A 45 -56.89 34.78 26.17
C PHE A 45 -55.49 35.16 25.63
N LEU A 46 -54.72 34.12 25.29
CA LEU A 46 -54.29 33.91 23.89
C LEU A 46 -54.90 32.58 23.42
N ALA A 47 -55.51 32.57 22.25
CA ALA A 47 -56.38 31.47 21.80
C ALA A 47 -55.77 30.66 20.65
N THR A 48 -54.58 30.10 20.86
CA THR A 48 -54.00 29.03 20.04
C THR A 48 -53.10 28.14 20.91
N VAL A 49 -53.26 26.83 20.78
CA VAL A 49 -52.26 25.86 21.28
C VAL A 49 -51.01 25.98 20.40
N PRO A 50 -49.78 25.77 20.91
CA PRO A 50 -48.58 25.69 20.06
C PRO A 50 -48.67 24.52 19.07
N GLN A 51 -49.22 24.77 17.89
CA GLN A 51 -49.01 23.92 16.72
C GLN A 51 -47.58 24.11 16.23
N GLU A 52 -46.99 23.04 15.68
CA GLU A 52 -45.62 23.06 15.17
C GLU A 52 -45.43 24.18 14.14
N GLN A 53 -44.33 24.95 14.26
CA GLN A 53 -44.01 25.98 13.27
C GLN A 53 -43.91 25.37 11.86
N PRO A 54 -44.33 26.10 10.80
CA PRO A 54 -44.22 25.62 9.43
C PRO A 54 -42.77 25.41 9.04
N ARG A 55 -42.30 24.14 9.04
CA ARG A 55 -40.93 23.78 8.63
C ARG A 55 -40.72 23.99 7.14
N LEU A 56 -40.40 25.23 6.76
CA LEU A 56 -40.10 25.61 5.38
C LEU A 56 -38.82 24.90 4.89
N ARG A 57 -38.82 24.51 3.61
CA ARG A 57 -37.70 23.83 2.95
C ARG A 57 -37.49 24.43 1.56
N LEU A 58 -36.31 24.21 0.98
CA LEU A 58 -36.07 24.52 -0.43
C LEU A 58 -37.07 23.76 -1.30
N GLY A 59 -37.69 24.45 -2.28
CA GLY A 59 -38.76 23.91 -3.12
C GLY A 59 -40.18 23.98 -2.51
N SER A 60 -40.33 24.30 -1.21
CA SER A 60 -41.64 24.65 -0.64
C SER A 60 -42.20 25.89 -1.34
N THR A 61 -43.53 25.93 -1.51
CA THR A 61 -44.20 27.17 -1.90
C THR A 61 -44.15 28.14 -0.72
N ALA A 62 -43.70 29.36 -0.95
CA ALA A 62 -43.64 30.43 0.03
C ALA A 62 -45.06 30.79 0.52
N PRO A 63 -45.36 30.73 1.84
CA PRO A 63 -46.71 31.04 2.35
C PRO A 63 -47.19 32.43 1.95
N ASN A 64 -48.44 32.54 1.47
CA ASN A 64 -49.03 33.85 1.22
C ASN A 64 -49.57 34.47 2.52
N PHE A 65 -49.55 35.79 2.60
CA PHE A 65 -50.12 36.57 3.70
C PHE A 65 -50.58 37.94 3.21
N LYS A 66 -51.47 38.57 3.97
CA LYS A 66 -51.78 40.00 3.86
C LYS A 66 -51.25 40.73 5.08
N ALA A 67 -50.64 41.90 4.86
CA ALA A 67 -50.05 42.70 5.94
C ALA A 67 -50.03 44.18 5.59
N GLN A 68 -49.93 45.01 6.63
CA GLN A 68 -49.74 46.45 6.51
C GLN A 68 -48.25 46.75 6.36
N THR A 69 -47.91 47.68 5.46
CA THR A 69 -46.53 48.06 5.17
C THR A 69 -46.36 49.58 5.06
N THR A 70 -45.10 50.03 5.06
CA THR A 70 -44.73 51.43 4.75
C THR A 70 -45.15 51.91 3.35
N HIS A 71 -45.73 51.06 2.49
CA HIS A 71 -46.31 51.43 1.20
C HIS A 71 -47.81 51.09 1.09
N GLY A 72 -48.49 50.79 2.21
CA GLY A 72 -49.90 50.40 2.28
C GLY A 72 -50.10 48.90 2.56
N GLU A 73 -51.36 48.44 2.44
CA GLU A 73 -51.67 47.01 2.55
C GLU A 73 -51.19 46.24 1.32
N ILE A 74 -50.67 45.02 1.53
CA ILE A 74 -50.24 44.12 0.47
C ILE A 74 -50.91 42.75 0.58
N ASP A 75 -51.00 42.05 -0.56
CA ASP A 75 -50.97 40.58 -0.63
C ASP A 75 -49.58 40.16 -1.12
N PHE A 76 -48.91 39.22 -0.45
CA PHE A 76 -47.51 38.92 -0.74
C PHE A 76 -47.32 38.20 -2.10
N HIS A 77 -48.26 37.37 -2.54
CA HIS A 77 -48.15 36.69 -3.84
C HIS A 77 -48.43 37.64 -5.00
N GLU A 78 -49.41 38.55 -4.85
CA GLU A 78 -49.65 39.65 -5.80
C GLU A 78 -48.45 40.60 -5.87
N PHE A 79 -47.84 40.95 -4.73
CA PHE A 79 -46.63 41.75 -4.66
C PHE A 79 -45.48 41.13 -5.48
N ILE A 80 -45.22 39.83 -5.34
CA ILE A 80 -44.17 39.14 -6.11
C ILE A 80 -44.51 39.17 -7.61
N GLY A 81 -45.73 38.83 -8.02
CA GLY A 81 -46.10 38.71 -9.45
C GLY A 81 -45.16 37.76 -10.21
N ASP A 82 -44.78 38.08 -11.45
CA ASP A 82 -43.83 37.26 -12.23
C ASP A 82 -42.34 37.56 -11.94
N SER A 83 -42.04 38.30 -10.86
CA SER A 83 -40.68 38.65 -10.45
C SER A 83 -40.06 37.62 -9.51
N TRP A 84 -38.73 37.62 -9.40
CA TRP A 84 -38.08 37.08 -8.20
C TRP A 84 -38.35 38.01 -7.01
N ALA A 85 -38.19 37.53 -5.79
CA ALA A 85 -38.28 38.36 -4.59
C ALA A 85 -37.31 37.93 -3.48
N ILE A 86 -36.95 38.90 -2.63
CA ILE A 86 -36.37 38.64 -1.31
C ILE A 86 -37.28 39.17 -0.19
N LEU A 87 -37.58 38.32 0.78
CA LEU A 87 -38.23 38.66 2.05
C LEU A 87 -37.19 38.53 3.16
N PHE A 88 -36.96 39.60 3.92
CA PHE A 88 -35.87 39.65 4.90
C PHE A 88 -36.26 40.36 6.21
N SER A 89 -36.05 39.70 7.35
CA SER A 89 -36.57 40.12 8.66
C SER A 89 -35.54 40.82 9.56
N HIS A 90 -36.05 41.55 10.56
CA HIS A 90 -35.28 42.34 11.52
C HIS A 90 -35.87 42.16 12.92
N PRO A 91 -35.05 41.87 13.96
CA PRO A 91 -35.51 41.68 15.33
C PRO A 91 -36.41 42.79 15.90
N ALA A 92 -36.06 44.06 15.64
CA ALA A 92 -36.77 45.28 16.05
C ALA A 92 -36.22 46.53 15.34
N ASP A 93 -37.04 47.58 15.28
CA ASP A 93 -36.69 48.93 14.80
C ASP A 93 -35.60 49.59 15.68
N PHE A 94 -34.93 50.62 15.16
CA PHE A 94 -33.87 51.40 15.82
C PHE A 94 -32.68 50.61 16.41
N THR A 95 -32.58 49.30 16.13
CA THR A 95 -31.46 48.48 16.60
C THR A 95 -30.23 48.65 15.68
N PRO A 96 -29.00 48.88 16.19
CA PRO A 96 -27.87 49.35 15.38
C PRO A 96 -27.49 48.46 14.18
N VAL A 97 -27.61 47.14 14.33
CA VAL A 97 -27.34 46.19 13.23
C VAL A 97 -28.45 46.23 12.17
N CYS A 98 -29.71 46.44 12.56
CA CYS A 98 -30.81 46.52 11.60
C CYS A 98 -30.79 47.85 10.83
N THR A 99 -30.55 48.99 11.49
CA THR A 99 -30.40 50.29 10.81
C THR A 99 -29.29 50.23 9.75
N THR A 100 -28.15 49.61 10.06
CA THR A 100 -27.04 49.45 9.10
C THR A 100 -27.35 48.47 7.98
N GLU A 101 -28.08 47.38 8.24
CA GLU A 101 -28.51 46.42 7.21
C GLU A 101 -29.54 46.99 6.23
N LEU A 102 -30.62 47.63 6.69
CA LEU A 102 -31.58 48.27 5.78
C LEU A 102 -30.89 49.37 4.96
N GLY A 103 -29.94 50.09 5.58
CA GLY A 103 -29.09 51.05 4.89
C GLY A 103 -28.29 50.44 3.73
N ALA A 104 -27.70 49.26 3.94
CA ALA A 104 -26.96 48.51 2.92
C ALA A 104 -27.90 47.95 1.82
N PHE A 105 -29.02 47.34 2.19
CA PHE A 105 -30.00 46.84 1.23
C PHE A 105 -30.62 47.98 0.39
N ALA A 106 -30.92 49.14 0.99
CA ALA A 106 -31.41 50.31 0.26
C ALA A 106 -30.41 50.81 -0.80
N LYS A 107 -29.11 50.84 -0.49
CA LYS A 107 -28.06 51.18 -1.46
C LYS A 107 -27.95 50.17 -2.61
N LEU A 108 -28.20 48.89 -2.33
CA LEU A 108 -28.16 47.81 -3.31
C LEU A 108 -29.48 47.62 -4.09
N LYS A 109 -30.54 48.39 -3.80
CA LYS A 109 -31.87 48.25 -4.42
C LYS A 109 -31.83 48.26 -5.96
N GLY A 110 -30.98 49.11 -6.55
CA GLY A 110 -30.76 49.13 -8.00
C GLY A 110 -30.06 47.89 -8.58
N GLU A 111 -29.30 47.13 -7.78
CA GLU A 111 -28.72 45.85 -8.18
C GLU A 111 -29.73 44.69 -8.15
N PHE A 112 -30.70 44.76 -7.23
CA PHE A 112 -31.84 43.83 -7.21
C PHE A 112 -32.81 44.12 -8.37
N ASP A 113 -33.08 45.39 -8.69
CA ASP A 113 -33.90 45.77 -9.84
C ASP A 113 -33.32 45.27 -11.17
N LYS A 114 -32.00 45.40 -11.38
CA LYS A 114 -31.28 44.86 -12.57
C LYS A 114 -31.46 43.34 -12.74
N ARG A 115 -31.73 42.62 -11.66
CA ARG A 115 -31.94 41.16 -11.61
C ARG A 115 -33.41 40.77 -11.62
N GLY A 116 -34.34 41.72 -11.73
CA GLY A 116 -35.79 41.48 -11.67
C GLY A 116 -36.26 40.98 -10.30
N VAL A 117 -35.60 41.42 -9.22
CA VAL A 117 -35.85 40.99 -7.84
C VAL A 117 -36.54 42.08 -7.05
N LYS A 118 -37.76 41.82 -6.58
CA LYS A 118 -38.48 42.68 -5.65
C LYS A 118 -37.97 42.49 -4.22
N MET A 119 -37.96 43.55 -3.44
CA MET A 119 -37.46 43.55 -2.07
C MET A 119 -38.59 43.86 -1.09
N ILE A 120 -38.67 43.13 0.02
CA ILE A 120 -39.54 43.48 1.13
C ILE A 120 -38.89 43.16 2.49
N GLY A 121 -38.84 44.17 3.36
CA GLY A 121 -38.41 44.00 4.73
C GLY A 121 -39.55 43.54 5.63
N LEU A 122 -39.23 42.90 6.75
CA LEU A 122 -40.13 42.70 7.88
C LEU A 122 -39.46 43.24 9.15
N SER A 123 -40.23 43.89 10.01
CA SER A 123 -39.83 44.18 11.40
C SER A 123 -40.93 43.73 12.37
N ALA A 124 -40.54 43.54 13.62
CA ALA A 124 -41.42 43.03 14.68
C ALA A 124 -42.25 44.13 15.37
N ASP A 125 -42.10 45.39 14.94
CA ASP A 125 -42.76 46.55 15.56
C ASP A 125 -43.93 47.06 14.70
N ASP A 126 -44.55 48.17 15.11
CA ASP A 126 -45.72 48.73 14.44
C ASP A 126 -45.37 49.75 13.33
N LEU A 127 -46.38 50.04 12.50
CA LEU A 127 -46.25 50.92 11.33
C LEU A 127 -45.91 52.38 11.69
N SER A 128 -46.23 52.84 12.90
CA SER A 128 -45.84 54.16 13.40
C SER A 128 -44.34 54.22 13.65
N SER A 129 -43.78 53.21 14.31
CA SER A 129 -42.33 53.08 14.54
C SER A 129 -41.53 53.12 13.24
N HIS A 130 -41.96 52.37 12.22
CA HIS A 130 -41.27 52.30 10.92
C HIS A 130 -41.16 53.67 10.23
N GLY A 131 -42.14 54.55 10.42
CA GLY A 131 -42.18 55.87 9.79
C GLY A 131 -41.07 56.81 10.27
N ASP A 132 -40.63 56.68 11.52
CA ASP A 132 -39.48 57.39 12.06
C ASP A 132 -38.17 56.60 11.89
N TRP A 133 -38.21 55.27 11.97
CA TRP A 133 -37.02 54.43 11.73
C TRP A 133 -36.49 54.52 10.29
N VAL A 134 -37.36 54.69 9.29
CA VAL A 134 -36.93 54.98 7.91
C VAL A 134 -36.17 56.31 7.81
N LYS A 135 -36.44 57.30 8.67
CA LYS A 135 -35.69 58.57 8.71
C LYS A 135 -34.29 58.33 9.30
N ASP A 136 -34.22 57.62 10.42
CA ASP A 136 -32.96 57.15 11.05
C ASP A 136 -32.07 56.40 10.05
N ILE A 137 -32.61 55.40 9.35
CA ILE A 137 -31.88 54.66 8.30
C ILE A 137 -31.38 55.58 7.18
N ASN A 138 -32.23 56.48 6.69
CA ASN A 138 -31.87 57.36 5.57
C ASN A 138 -30.76 58.35 5.97
N GLU A 139 -30.75 58.85 7.21
CA GLU A 139 -29.71 59.71 7.77
C GLU A 139 -28.41 58.92 8.05
N VAL A 140 -28.48 57.93 8.95
CA VAL A 140 -27.33 57.14 9.44
C VAL A 140 -26.60 56.43 8.30
N ALA A 141 -27.34 55.88 7.33
CA ALA A 141 -26.73 55.23 6.18
C ALA A 141 -26.51 56.18 4.98
N SER A 142 -27.01 57.42 4.99
CA SER A 142 -26.99 58.33 3.84
C SER A 142 -27.56 57.67 2.57
N THR A 143 -28.86 57.39 2.60
CA THR A 143 -29.57 56.59 1.57
C THR A 143 -31.05 56.98 1.47
N THR A 144 -31.83 56.24 0.68
CA THR A 144 -33.29 56.30 0.69
C THR A 144 -33.86 54.90 0.58
N VAL A 145 -34.55 54.43 1.63
CA VAL A 145 -35.33 53.18 1.60
C VAL A 145 -36.45 53.29 0.58
N GLN A 146 -36.46 52.38 -0.40
CA GLN A 146 -37.37 52.36 -1.57
C GLN A 146 -38.10 51.01 -1.72
N PHE A 147 -38.33 50.33 -0.59
CA PHE A 147 -39.04 49.06 -0.53
C PHE A 147 -39.98 49.04 0.69
N PRO A 148 -41.09 48.28 0.63
CA PRO A 148 -41.98 48.14 1.76
C PRO A 148 -41.29 47.45 2.95
N ILE A 149 -41.64 47.88 4.16
CA ILE A 149 -41.34 47.19 5.42
C ILE A 149 -42.68 46.75 6.00
N ILE A 150 -42.82 45.45 6.27
CA ILE A 150 -43.98 44.82 6.93
C ILE A 150 -43.92 45.11 8.44
N ALA A 151 -45.02 45.64 8.97
CA ALA A 151 -45.26 45.71 10.40
C ALA A 151 -45.89 44.40 10.89
N ASP A 152 -45.18 43.65 11.74
CA ASP A 152 -45.65 42.38 12.30
C ASP A 152 -45.63 42.36 13.85
N PRO A 153 -46.36 43.29 14.52
CA PRO A 153 -46.38 43.39 15.98
C PRO A 153 -46.95 42.13 16.67
N GLU A 154 -47.78 41.35 15.99
CA GLU A 154 -48.28 40.06 16.49
C GLU A 154 -47.40 38.85 16.09
N ARG A 155 -46.26 39.08 15.42
CA ARG A 155 -45.31 38.04 14.95
C ARG A 155 -45.97 36.95 14.07
N LYS A 156 -47.05 37.28 13.37
CA LYS A 156 -47.84 36.37 12.51
C LYS A 156 -47.06 35.93 11.28
N VAL A 157 -46.45 36.87 10.58
CA VAL A 157 -45.64 36.59 9.38
C VAL A 157 -44.31 35.96 9.78
N ALA A 158 -43.72 36.42 10.89
CA ALA A 158 -42.52 35.83 11.47
C ALA A 158 -42.71 34.36 11.87
N PHE A 159 -43.82 34.01 12.54
CA PHE A 159 -44.13 32.62 12.88
C PHE A 159 -44.43 31.78 11.62
N LEU A 160 -45.14 32.35 10.63
CA LEU A 160 -45.46 31.71 9.35
C LEU A 160 -44.20 31.39 8.51
N TYR A 161 -43.14 32.18 8.68
CA TYR A 161 -41.87 32.03 7.97
C TYR A 161 -40.72 31.46 8.83
N ASP A 162 -41.01 30.82 9.97
CA ASP A 162 -39.98 30.17 10.81
C ASP A 162 -38.87 31.16 11.28
N MET A 163 -39.22 32.44 11.45
CA MET A 163 -38.31 33.55 11.75
C MET A 163 -38.12 33.79 13.25
N ILE A 164 -38.16 32.77 14.11
CA ILE A 164 -38.10 32.93 15.58
C ILE A 164 -37.03 32.00 16.17
N ASP A 165 -36.26 32.50 17.14
CA ASP A 165 -35.22 31.70 17.83
C ASP A 165 -35.89 30.71 18.79
N GLN A 166 -35.43 29.45 18.81
CA GLN A 166 -35.93 28.43 19.74
C GLN A 166 -35.96 28.93 21.19
N ARG A 167 -34.93 29.66 21.62
CA ARG A 167 -34.84 30.19 22.99
C ARG A 167 -35.89 31.28 23.25
N ASP A 168 -36.30 32.04 22.24
CA ASP A 168 -37.35 33.05 22.41
C ASP A 168 -38.75 32.44 22.33
N LEU A 169 -38.93 31.27 21.70
CA LEU A 169 -40.13 30.44 21.84
C LEU A 169 -40.24 29.83 23.25
N ASP A 170 -39.13 29.28 23.77
CA ASP A 170 -39.08 28.67 25.10
C ASP A 170 -39.33 29.73 26.21
N ASN A 171 -38.85 30.95 26.00
CA ASN A 171 -38.93 32.05 26.98
C ASN A 171 -40.14 33.01 26.78
N ILE A 172 -41.14 32.70 25.93
CA ILE A 172 -42.35 33.54 25.77
C ILE A 172 -43.02 33.80 27.13
N ALA A 173 -43.04 32.81 28.01
CA ALA A 173 -43.65 32.90 29.34
C ALA A 173 -42.99 33.95 30.28
N GLU A 174 -41.70 34.28 30.06
CA GLU A 174 -40.98 35.31 30.83
C GLU A 174 -40.91 36.66 30.09
N LYS A 175 -40.75 36.64 28.76
CA LYS A 175 -40.52 37.84 27.93
C LYS A 175 -41.78 38.44 27.32
N GLY A 176 -42.91 37.73 27.37
CA GLY A 176 -44.20 38.17 26.85
C GLY A 176 -44.39 37.96 25.34
N ILE A 177 -43.45 38.43 24.51
CA ILE A 177 -43.49 38.32 23.04
C ILE A 177 -42.10 37.95 22.51
N PRO A 178 -41.96 36.99 21.58
CA PRO A 178 -40.66 36.63 21.01
C PRO A 178 -40.13 37.68 20.03
N PHE A 179 -38.79 37.77 19.95
CA PHE A 179 -38.09 38.52 18.90
C PHE A 179 -37.96 37.68 17.62
N THR A 180 -37.84 38.35 16.48
CA THR A 180 -37.52 37.67 15.22
C THR A 180 -36.02 37.48 15.05
N ILE A 181 -35.60 36.41 14.37
CA ILE A 181 -34.22 36.26 13.87
C ILE A 181 -34.06 37.01 12.54
N ARG A 182 -32.82 37.23 12.11
CA ARG A 182 -32.54 37.76 10.77
C ARG A 182 -32.59 36.64 9.76
N ALA A 183 -33.67 36.58 9.01
CA ALA A 183 -33.82 35.70 7.86
C ALA A 183 -33.60 36.47 6.55
N VAL A 184 -33.27 35.71 5.49
CA VAL A 184 -33.47 36.08 4.08
C VAL A 184 -34.08 34.87 3.38
N PHE A 185 -35.22 35.06 2.73
CA PHE A 185 -35.83 34.08 1.83
C PHE A 185 -35.70 34.58 0.40
N ILE A 186 -34.99 33.85 -0.45
CA ILE A 186 -34.97 34.09 -1.90
C ILE A 186 -36.10 33.24 -2.51
N ILE A 187 -37.02 33.90 -3.20
CA ILE A 187 -38.25 33.32 -3.74
C ILE A 187 -38.31 33.57 -5.25
N ASP A 188 -38.65 32.55 -6.03
CA ASP A 188 -38.73 32.64 -7.50
C ASP A 188 -40.14 33.02 -8.01
N PRO A 189 -40.31 33.31 -9.33
CA PRO A 189 -41.62 33.62 -9.92
C PRO A 189 -42.67 32.53 -9.70
N ALA A 190 -42.27 31.25 -9.59
CA ALA A 190 -43.15 30.13 -9.25
C ALA A 190 -43.50 30.05 -7.75
N LYS A 191 -43.18 31.11 -6.98
CA LYS A 191 -43.39 31.25 -5.53
C LYS A 191 -42.65 30.18 -4.73
N LYS A 192 -41.55 29.62 -5.25
CA LYS A 192 -40.76 28.61 -4.55
C LYS A 192 -39.64 29.25 -3.76
N ILE A 193 -39.43 28.76 -2.53
CA ILE A 193 -38.27 29.12 -1.72
C ILE A 193 -37.03 28.44 -2.34
N ARG A 194 -36.08 29.24 -2.81
CA ARG A 194 -34.85 28.79 -3.49
C ARG A 194 -33.61 28.90 -2.61
N LEU A 195 -33.64 29.79 -1.62
CA LEU A 195 -32.67 29.83 -0.53
C LEU A 195 -33.32 30.38 0.75
N THR A 196 -32.89 29.87 1.90
CA THR A 196 -33.11 30.49 3.20
C THR A 196 -31.76 30.72 3.88
N MET A 197 -31.50 31.94 4.35
CA MET A 197 -30.31 32.28 5.14
C MET A 197 -30.76 32.77 6.51
N LEU A 198 -30.28 32.16 7.59
CA LEU A 198 -30.68 32.48 8.97
C LEU A 198 -29.48 32.95 9.79
N TYR A 199 -29.64 34.07 10.50
CA TYR A 199 -28.63 34.69 11.33
C TYR A 199 -29.21 35.06 12.72
N PRO A 200 -28.46 34.88 13.81
CA PRO A 200 -28.90 35.27 15.14
C PRO A 200 -29.02 36.80 15.26
N ALA A 201 -29.83 37.28 16.20
CA ALA A 201 -30.05 38.71 16.44
C ALA A 201 -28.76 39.52 16.79
N SER A 202 -27.65 38.84 17.10
CA SER A 202 -26.31 39.43 17.32
C SER A 202 -25.45 39.62 16.05
N THR A 203 -25.84 39.10 14.89
CA THR A 203 -24.98 39.06 13.69
C THR A 203 -25.72 39.62 12.46
N GLY A 204 -25.03 40.43 11.65
CA GLY A 204 -25.55 40.97 10.39
C GLY A 204 -25.30 40.07 9.18
N ARG A 205 -26.11 40.24 8.14
CA ARG A 205 -26.07 39.48 6.87
C ARG A 205 -24.94 39.95 5.94
N ASN A 206 -24.39 39.03 5.15
CA ASN A 206 -23.52 39.37 4.03
C ASN A 206 -24.38 39.75 2.80
N SER A 207 -24.47 41.04 2.49
CA SER A 207 -25.28 41.53 1.36
C SER A 207 -24.69 41.22 -0.02
N ALA A 208 -23.37 41.04 -0.12
CA ALA A 208 -22.72 40.60 -1.36
C ALA A 208 -23.09 39.14 -1.68
N GLU A 209 -23.17 38.27 -0.65
CA GLU A 209 -23.64 36.90 -0.82
C GLU A 209 -25.07 36.88 -1.36
N VAL A 210 -26.00 37.65 -0.77
CA VAL A 210 -27.42 37.68 -1.22
C VAL A 210 -27.54 38.02 -2.71
N LEU A 211 -26.69 38.90 -3.26
CA LEU A 211 -26.64 39.16 -4.71
C LEU A 211 -26.01 37.99 -5.48
N ARG A 212 -24.90 37.42 -5.00
CA ARG A 212 -24.17 36.32 -5.64
C ARG A 212 -25.03 35.06 -5.80
N VAL A 213 -25.79 34.65 -4.78
CA VAL A 213 -26.70 33.49 -4.89
C VAL A 213 -27.88 33.74 -5.83
N ILE A 214 -28.34 34.99 -6.00
CA ILE A 214 -29.35 35.31 -7.02
C ILE A 214 -28.76 35.12 -8.42
N ASP A 215 -27.55 35.66 -8.66
CA ASP A 215 -26.85 35.48 -9.94
C ASP A 215 -26.61 34.00 -10.25
N ALA A 216 -26.19 33.20 -9.26
CA ALA A 216 -25.99 31.75 -9.40
C ALA A 216 -27.31 31.01 -9.69
N LEU A 217 -28.39 31.28 -8.94
CA LEU A 217 -29.70 30.66 -9.15
C LEU A 217 -30.29 31.00 -10.53
N GLN A 218 -30.24 32.26 -10.93
CA GLN A 218 -30.73 32.69 -12.24
C GLN A 218 -29.86 32.17 -13.40
N ALA A 219 -28.55 32.06 -13.22
CA ALA A 219 -27.66 31.46 -14.22
C ALA A 219 -27.91 29.95 -14.38
N ALA A 220 -28.09 29.22 -13.27
CA ALA A 220 -28.43 27.81 -13.26
C ALA A 220 -29.76 27.53 -13.98
N ASP A 221 -30.83 28.24 -13.60
CA ASP A 221 -32.16 28.11 -14.22
C ASP A 221 -32.14 28.45 -15.72
N LYS A 222 -31.44 29.52 -16.11
CA LYS A 222 -31.43 30.01 -17.50
C LYS A 222 -30.58 29.18 -18.45
N LYS A 223 -29.49 28.55 -17.97
CA LYS A 223 -28.54 27.81 -18.82
C LYS A 223 -28.58 26.29 -18.61
N GLY A 224 -29.13 25.80 -17.49
CA GLY A 224 -29.03 24.38 -17.10
C GLY A 224 -27.58 23.99 -16.86
N ILE A 225 -26.97 24.61 -15.84
CA ILE A 225 -25.58 24.48 -15.39
C ILE A 225 -25.53 24.38 -13.86
N ALA A 226 -24.39 23.95 -13.30
CA ALA A 226 -24.08 24.12 -11.89
C ALA A 226 -22.93 25.13 -11.70
N THR A 227 -22.95 25.86 -10.58
CA THR A 227 -21.93 26.85 -10.22
C THR A 227 -21.05 26.31 -9.08
N PRO A 228 -19.71 26.45 -9.14
CA PRO A 228 -18.83 26.06 -8.04
C PRO A 228 -19.03 26.91 -6.77
N ILE A 229 -18.29 26.56 -5.71
CA ILE A 229 -18.22 27.36 -4.47
C ILE A 229 -17.72 28.78 -4.79
N ASP A 230 -18.28 29.77 -4.08
CA ASP A 230 -17.99 31.21 -4.19
C ASP A 230 -18.14 31.84 -5.59
N TRP A 231 -18.64 31.09 -6.58
CA TRP A 231 -18.75 31.50 -8.00
C TRP A 231 -19.37 32.89 -8.20
N THR A 232 -18.74 33.67 -9.08
CA THR A 232 -19.20 34.99 -9.54
C THR A 232 -19.39 35.05 -11.06
N VAL A 233 -20.16 36.05 -11.54
CA VAL A 233 -20.55 36.16 -12.95
C VAL A 233 -19.34 36.45 -13.86
N GLY A 234 -18.85 35.40 -14.51
CA GLY A 234 -17.71 35.45 -15.44
C GLY A 234 -16.76 34.27 -15.30
N GLU A 235 -16.82 33.57 -14.17
CA GLU A 235 -15.99 32.40 -13.87
C GLU A 235 -16.53 31.10 -14.51
N ASP A 236 -15.67 30.09 -14.61
CA ASP A 236 -16.00 28.77 -15.16
C ASP A 236 -17.17 28.09 -14.41
N VAL A 237 -17.97 27.31 -15.15
CA VAL A 237 -19.19 26.65 -14.66
C VAL A 237 -19.17 25.16 -14.96
N ILE A 238 -19.89 24.39 -14.15
CA ILE A 238 -19.90 22.93 -14.19
C ILE A 238 -21.07 22.45 -15.09
N VAL A 239 -20.75 21.59 -16.07
CA VAL A 239 -21.74 20.85 -16.84
C VAL A 239 -22.41 19.81 -15.92
N PRO A 240 -23.76 19.75 -15.82
CA PRO A 240 -24.41 18.77 -14.96
C PRO A 240 -24.13 17.32 -15.43
N PRO A 241 -23.87 16.35 -14.53
CA PRO A 241 -23.56 14.96 -14.91
C PRO A 241 -24.63 14.23 -15.73
N SER A 242 -25.83 14.78 -15.84
CA SER A 242 -26.93 14.28 -16.68
C SER A 242 -26.88 14.72 -18.14
N VAL A 243 -25.81 15.41 -18.58
CA VAL A 243 -25.61 15.86 -19.96
C VAL A 243 -24.39 15.12 -20.55
N SER A 244 -24.57 14.46 -21.69
CA SER A 244 -23.48 13.77 -22.39
C SER A 244 -22.40 14.76 -22.85
N THR A 245 -21.15 14.32 -22.99
CA THR A 245 -20.05 15.16 -23.51
C THR A 245 -20.38 15.73 -24.89
N GLU A 246 -21.06 14.96 -25.75
CA GLU A 246 -21.47 15.44 -27.08
C GLU A 246 -22.60 16.45 -27.03
N ASP A 247 -23.59 16.28 -26.15
CA ASP A 247 -24.67 17.28 -26.00
C ASP A 247 -24.17 18.53 -25.26
N ALA A 248 -23.18 18.39 -24.38
CA ALA A 248 -22.47 19.50 -23.77
C ALA A 248 -21.66 20.29 -24.82
N LYS A 249 -20.92 19.63 -25.71
CA LYS A 249 -20.24 20.28 -26.86
C LYS A 249 -21.26 21.00 -27.78
N LYS A 250 -22.37 20.34 -28.13
CA LYS A 250 -23.45 20.96 -28.95
C LYS A 250 -24.08 22.19 -28.28
N LYS A 251 -24.24 22.18 -26.95
CA LYS A 251 -24.94 23.21 -26.18
C LYS A 251 -24.03 24.37 -25.71
N PHE A 252 -22.75 24.09 -25.46
CA PHE A 252 -21.81 25.02 -24.82
C PHE A 252 -20.51 25.27 -25.62
N GLY A 253 -20.24 24.50 -26.68
CA GLY A 253 -19.02 24.62 -27.48
C GLY A 253 -17.82 23.95 -26.82
N ASN A 254 -16.94 24.75 -26.22
CA ASN A 254 -15.71 24.26 -25.60
C ASN A 254 -16.01 23.57 -24.26
N VAL A 255 -15.76 22.25 -24.21
CA VAL A 255 -15.74 21.44 -22.99
C VAL A 255 -14.29 20.98 -22.80
N ARG A 256 -13.72 21.13 -21.60
CA ARG A 256 -12.37 20.66 -21.27
C ARG A 256 -12.42 19.24 -20.73
N ASP A 257 -11.49 18.38 -21.14
CA ASP A 257 -11.41 17.00 -20.66
C ASP A 257 -10.76 16.92 -19.26
N LEU A 258 -11.15 15.94 -18.43
CA LEU A 258 -10.61 15.81 -17.07
C LEU A 258 -9.11 15.46 -17.06
N ILE A 259 -8.65 14.61 -17.97
CA ILE A 259 -7.24 14.19 -18.08
C ILE A 259 -6.39 15.41 -18.48
N GLU A 260 -6.88 16.21 -19.43
CA GLU A 260 -6.24 17.45 -19.87
C GLU A 260 -6.26 18.54 -18.78
N VAL A 261 -7.38 18.70 -18.06
CA VAL A 261 -7.50 19.66 -16.95
C VAL A 261 -6.54 19.29 -15.81
N LEU A 262 -6.46 18.02 -15.42
CA LEU A 262 -5.51 17.56 -14.41
C LEU A 262 -4.06 17.83 -14.86
N GLN A 263 -3.72 17.52 -16.11
CA GLN A 263 -2.38 17.78 -16.66
C GLN A 263 -2.04 19.28 -16.67
N ASN A 264 -2.98 20.14 -17.10
CA ASN A 264 -2.83 21.60 -17.12
C ASN A 264 -2.75 22.23 -15.71
N LEU A 265 -3.32 21.57 -14.69
CA LEU A 265 -3.22 21.95 -13.27
C LEU A 265 -1.98 21.36 -12.56
N GLY A 266 -1.18 20.53 -13.25
CA GLY A 266 0.03 19.91 -12.68
C GLY A 266 -0.16 18.53 -12.04
N HIS A 267 -1.39 18.01 -12.02
CA HIS A 267 -1.75 16.66 -11.54
C HIS A 267 -1.41 15.59 -12.59
N VAL A 268 -0.12 15.52 -12.97
CA VAL A 268 0.36 14.69 -14.09
C VAL A 268 0.28 13.19 -13.77
N ARG A 269 0.43 12.79 -12.50
CA ARG A 269 0.38 11.37 -12.09
C ARG A 269 -1.06 10.86 -12.11
N GLU A 270 -2.00 11.64 -11.60
CA GLU A 270 -3.44 11.36 -11.58
C GLU A 270 -4.01 11.38 -13.00
N SER A 271 -3.61 12.35 -13.82
CA SER A 271 -3.91 12.41 -15.26
C SER A 271 -3.42 11.14 -15.99
N SER A 272 -2.17 10.72 -15.73
CA SER A 272 -1.62 9.49 -16.33
C SER A 272 -2.39 8.24 -15.88
N ALA A 273 -2.66 8.09 -14.58
CA ALA A 273 -3.41 6.97 -14.02
C ALA A 273 -4.83 6.84 -14.62
N LEU A 274 -5.53 7.96 -14.83
CA LEU A 274 -6.83 7.95 -15.50
C LEU A 274 -6.72 7.61 -17.00
N ALA A 275 -5.66 8.05 -17.69
CA ALA A 275 -5.38 7.67 -19.08
C ALA A 275 -4.99 6.19 -19.23
N ASP A 276 -4.37 5.59 -18.21
CA ASP A 276 -4.08 4.16 -18.14
C ASP A 276 -5.36 3.35 -17.88
N VAL A 277 -6.23 3.80 -16.96
CA VAL A 277 -7.58 3.20 -16.77
C VAL A 277 -8.40 3.25 -18.05
N LEU A 278 -8.49 4.40 -18.72
CA LEU A 278 -9.21 4.55 -19.99
C LEU A 278 -8.69 3.57 -21.06
N ARG A 279 -7.38 3.28 -21.06
CA ARG A 279 -6.78 2.28 -21.95
C ARG A 279 -7.21 0.86 -21.59
N VAL A 280 -7.29 0.50 -20.30
CA VAL A 280 -7.82 -0.80 -19.87
C VAL A 280 -9.30 -0.93 -20.25
N CYS A 281 -10.10 0.13 -20.11
CA CYS A 281 -11.50 0.14 -20.53
C CYS A 281 -11.67 -0.11 -22.04
N THR A 282 -10.87 0.56 -22.86
CA THR A 282 -10.98 0.52 -24.34
C THR A 282 -10.24 -0.64 -25.02
N GLN A 283 -9.34 -1.32 -24.30
CA GLN A 283 -8.60 -2.45 -24.83
C GLN A 283 -9.49 -3.71 -24.95
N PRO A 284 -9.39 -4.51 -26.02
CA PRO A 284 -10.15 -5.75 -26.18
C PRO A 284 -9.93 -6.77 -25.05
N GLN A 285 -10.95 -7.61 -24.80
CA GLN A 285 -10.95 -8.60 -23.72
C GLN A 285 -9.94 -9.73 -23.92
N ASP A 286 -9.66 -10.12 -25.16
CA ASP A 286 -8.59 -11.06 -25.52
C ASP A 286 -7.18 -10.47 -25.33
N LEU A 287 -7.10 -9.17 -25.06
CA LEU A 287 -5.90 -8.42 -24.66
C LEU A 287 -6.02 -7.89 -23.22
N GLY A 288 -6.94 -8.41 -22.39
CA GLY A 288 -7.03 -8.11 -20.96
C GLY A 288 -7.69 -6.77 -20.59
N GLY A 289 -8.37 -6.10 -21.54
CA GLY A 289 -9.21 -4.93 -21.24
C GLY A 289 -10.70 -5.25 -21.15
N LEU A 290 -11.55 -4.22 -21.07
CA LEU A 290 -13.01 -4.38 -20.98
C LEU A 290 -13.71 -4.44 -22.34
N GLY A 291 -13.09 -3.89 -23.40
CA GLY A 291 -13.65 -3.84 -24.76
C GLY A 291 -14.75 -2.79 -24.95
N LEU A 292 -14.71 -1.67 -24.21
CA LEU A 292 -15.69 -0.58 -24.27
C LEU A 292 -15.28 0.49 -25.30
N ASP A 293 -16.26 1.17 -25.89
CA ASP A 293 -16.07 2.33 -26.77
C ASP A 293 -17.09 3.45 -26.50
N ASP A 294 -16.97 4.58 -27.20
CA ASP A 294 -17.85 5.75 -27.05
C ASP A 294 -19.32 5.49 -27.44
N ALA A 295 -19.62 4.31 -28.03
CA ALA A 295 -20.96 3.88 -28.42
C ALA A 295 -21.52 2.75 -27.53
N SER A 296 -20.77 2.31 -26.52
CA SER A 296 -21.11 1.17 -25.67
C SER A 296 -22.09 1.54 -24.56
N ASP A 297 -23.29 0.95 -24.58
CA ASP A 297 -24.21 0.99 -23.44
C ASP A 297 -23.56 0.39 -22.19
N LEU A 298 -23.29 1.23 -21.18
CA LEU A 298 -22.68 0.78 -19.93
C LEU A 298 -23.69 0.00 -19.08
N SER A 299 -23.33 -1.23 -18.73
CA SER A 299 -24.03 -1.98 -17.69
C SER A 299 -23.57 -1.53 -16.31
N ALA A 300 -24.38 -1.72 -15.27
CA ALA A 300 -23.97 -1.45 -13.88
C ALA A 300 -22.71 -2.26 -13.46
N GLN A 301 -22.43 -3.38 -14.13
CA GLN A 301 -21.18 -4.13 -13.95
C GLN A 301 -19.99 -3.43 -14.62
N HIS A 302 -20.17 -2.83 -15.81
CA HIS A 302 -19.14 -2.00 -16.45
C HIS A 302 -18.86 -0.76 -15.60
N GLU A 303 -19.89 -0.03 -15.15
CA GLU A 303 -19.75 1.13 -14.26
C GLU A 303 -18.97 0.78 -12.98
N SER A 304 -19.35 -0.32 -12.31
CA SER A 304 -18.66 -0.79 -11.11
C SER A 304 -17.21 -1.22 -11.35
N GLU A 305 -16.88 -1.72 -12.54
CA GLU A 305 -15.51 -2.11 -12.88
C GLU A 305 -14.63 -0.90 -13.22
N VAL A 306 -15.17 0.07 -13.98
CA VAL A 306 -14.48 1.34 -14.27
C VAL A 306 -14.21 2.11 -12.98
N LEU A 307 -15.20 2.23 -12.08
CA LEU A 307 -15.02 2.87 -10.77
C LEU A 307 -14.02 2.13 -9.88
N PHE A 308 -13.99 0.80 -9.94
CA PHE A 308 -12.96 0.00 -9.27
C PHE A 308 -11.57 0.29 -9.84
N LEU A 309 -11.40 0.31 -11.16
CA LEU A 309 -10.12 0.57 -11.82
C LEU A 309 -9.61 1.98 -11.47
N VAL A 310 -10.46 3.01 -11.49
CA VAL A 310 -10.09 4.37 -11.02
C VAL A 310 -9.61 4.34 -9.55
N SER A 311 -10.35 3.67 -8.67
CA SER A 311 -9.98 3.54 -7.25
C SER A 311 -8.66 2.76 -7.02
N ALA A 312 -8.37 1.77 -7.88
CA ALA A 312 -7.17 0.96 -7.85
C ALA A 312 -5.94 1.71 -8.37
N TRP A 313 -6.06 2.39 -9.51
CA TRP A 313 -4.98 3.15 -10.13
C TRP A 313 -4.64 4.43 -9.35
N LEU A 314 -5.61 5.06 -8.69
CA LEU A 314 -5.31 6.14 -7.73
C LEU A 314 -4.68 5.60 -6.42
N GLU A 315 -5.04 4.40 -5.96
CA GLU A 315 -4.30 3.77 -4.84
C GLU A 315 -2.89 3.33 -5.26
N ALA A 316 -2.66 2.98 -6.53
CA ALA A 316 -1.33 2.68 -7.04
C ALA A 316 -0.38 3.89 -6.91
N LEU A 317 -0.88 5.12 -7.06
CA LEU A 317 -0.10 6.32 -6.76
C LEU A 317 0.23 6.43 -5.26
N ASN A 318 -0.73 6.12 -4.37
CA ASN A 318 -0.51 6.09 -2.92
C ASN A 318 0.47 4.98 -2.49
N SER A 319 0.45 3.81 -3.14
CA SER A 319 1.34 2.68 -2.83
C SER A 319 2.71 2.82 -3.49
N GLU A 320 2.79 3.47 -4.64
CA GLU A 320 4.06 4.01 -5.14
C GLU A 320 4.64 4.98 -4.11
N ASP A 321 3.83 5.92 -3.59
CA ASP A 321 4.23 6.90 -2.59
C ASP A 321 4.79 6.30 -1.29
N ARG A 322 4.32 5.11 -0.89
CA ARG A 322 4.82 4.33 0.25
C ARG A 322 6.10 3.55 -0.02
N SER A 323 6.46 3.30 -1.28
CA SER A 323 7.61 2.44 -1.58
C SER A 323 8.94 3.15 -1.29
N ARG A 324 9.99 2.36 -1.06
CA ARG A 324 11.36 2.88 -0.96
C ARG A 324 11.84 3.41 -2.31
N SER A 325 12.79 4.33 -2.28
CA SER A 325 13.52 4.77 -3.47
C SER A 325 14.78 3.92 -3.65
N MET A 326 14.93 3.32 -4.82
CA MET A 326 16.08 2.48 -5.13
C MET A 326 17.34 3.35 -5.33
N PRO A 327 18.52 2.93 -4.81
CA PRO A 327 19.75 3.70 -4.96
C PRO A 327 20.16 3.79 -6.43
N ALA A 328 20.59 4.98 -6.87
CA ALA A 328 20.94 5.21 -8.27
C ALA A 328 22.17 4.36 -8.68
N PRO A 329 22.10 3.58 -9.78
CA PRO A 329 23.20 2.73 -10.21
C PRO A 329 24.40 3.55 -10.66
N LEU A 330 25.60 3.15 -10.22
CA LEU A 330 26.84 3.86 -10.52
C LEU A 330 27.33 3.57 -11.96
N PRO A 331 27.85 4.58 -12.70
CA PRO A 331 28.33 4.39 -14.07
C PRO A 331 29.65 3.60 -14.16
N SER A 332 30.34 3.40 -13.04
CA SER A 332 31.61 2.71 -12.95
C SER A 332 31.83 2.11 -11.56
N ARG A 333 32.56 1.00 -11.49
CA ARG A 333 33.00 0.36 -10.23
C ARG A 333 33.75 1.34 -9.32
N PRO A 334 33.36 1.50 -8.04
CA PRO A 334 34.17 2.22 -7.06
C PRO A 334 35.54 1.57 -6.85
N PRO A 335 36.63 2.35 -6.65
CA PRO A 335 37.93 1.82 -6.26
C PRO A 335 37.83 0.94 -4.99
N GLY A 336 38.57 -0.17 -4.97
CA GLY A 336 38.66 -1.06 -3.81
C GLY A 336 37.51 -2.07 -3.62
N ARG A 337 36.33 -1.90 -4.24
CA ARG A 337 35.26 -2.92 -4.22
C ARG A 337 35.73 -4.21 -4.92
N ARG A 338 35.39 -5.40 -4.38
CA ARG A 338 35.59 -6.71 -5.04
C ARG A 338 34.88 -6.80 -6.40
N GLY A 339 35.30 -7.72 -7.25
CA GLY A 339 34.53 -8.10 -8.45
C GLY A 339 33.21 -8.75 -8.03
N MET A 340 32.13 -8.48 -8.76
CA MET A 340 30.81 -9.07 -8.55
C MET A 340 30.22 -9.60 -9.84
N THR A 341 29.50 -10.72 -9.74
CA THR A 341 28.71 -11.32 -10.81
C THR A 341 27.49 -10.46 -11.18
N LEU A 342 26.65 -10.89 -12.11
CA LEU A 342 25.41 -10.18 -12.43
C LEU A 342 24.40 -10.24 -11.27
N SER A 343 24.21 -11.42 -10.69
CA SER A 343 23.29 -11.65 -9.57
C SER A 343 23.68 -10.88 -8.32
N GLU A 344 24.97 -10.85 -7.98
CA GLU A 344 25.52 -10.06 -6.88
C GLU A 344 25.32 -8.55 -7.10
N LYS A 345 25.38 -8.05 -8.34
CA LYS A 345 25.08 -6.64 -8.66
C LYS A 345 23.59 -6.32 -8.49
N ILE A 346 22.70 -7.25 -8.85
CA ILE A 346 21.26 -7.08 -8.62
C ILE A 346 20.94 -7.13 -7.12
N PHE A 347 21.50 -8.08 -6.36
CA PHE A 347 21.37 -8.10 -4.91
C PHE A 347 21.93 -6.83 -4.24
N ALA A 348 23.10 -6.35 -4.66
CA ALA A 348 23.70 -5.12 -4.11
C ALA A 348 22.93 -3.84 -4.46
N LEU A 349 22.08 -3.85 -5.50
CA LEU A 349 21.14 -2.77 -5.81
C LEU A 349 19.92 -2.79 -4.87
N HIS A 350 19.46 -3.98 -4.48
CA HIS A 350 18.27 -4.18 -3.63
C HIS A 350 18.58 -4.27 -2.13
N ASP A 351 19.84 -4.48 -1.75
CA ASP A 351 20.31 -4.53 -0.35
C ASP A 351 19.85 -3.29 0.41
N ILE A 352 18.98 -3.48 1.41
CA ILE A 352 18.37 -2.39 2.21
C ILE A 352 19.42 -1.71 3.10
N ALA A 353 20.52 -2.40 3.42
CA ALA A 353 21.69 -1.77 4.05
C ALA A 353 22.51 -0.88 3.09
N HIS A 354 22.16 -0.86 1.80
CA HIS A 354 22.74 -0.06 0.72
C HIS A 354 24.27 -0.09 0.67
N ARG A 355 24.89 -1.24 0.94
CA ARG A 355 26.36 -1.41 0.95
C ARG A 355 27.02 -1.10 -0.40
N GLY A 356 26.28 -1.20 -1.50
CA GLY A 356 26.80 -1.12 -2.87
C GLY A 356 27.67 -2.31 -3.28
N TRP A 357 27.73 -3.35 -2.43
CA TRP A 357 28.35 -4.64 -2.70
C TRP A 357 27.77 -5.71 -1.77
N VAL A 358 27.86 -6.98 -2.20
CA VAL A 358 27.60 -8.18 -1.39
C VAL A 358 28.66 -9.24 -1.72
N ALA A 359 28.70 -10.34 -0.97
CA ALA A 359 29.49 -11.54 -1.28
C ALA A 359 28.72 -12.84 -0.97
N PRO A 360 29.08 -13.99 -1.55
CA PRO A 360 28.38 -15.25 -1.30
C PRO A 360 28.50 -15.65 0.17
N GLY A 361 27.38 -16.04 0.78
CA GLY A 361 27.27 -16.31 2.20
C GLY A 361 26.82 -15.12 3.06
N ASP A 362 26.85 -13.88 2.56
CA ASP A 362 26.31 -12.72 3.27
C ASP A 362 24.81 -12.91 3.58
N LEU A 363 24.39 -12.63 4.81
CA LEU A 363 22.97 -12.46 5.16
C LEU A 363 22.57 -11.02 4.87
N ILE A 364 21.55 -10.83 4.04
CA ILE A 364 21.12 -9.52 3.52
C ILE A 364 19.59 -9.37 3.63
N ARG A 365 19.09 -8.14 3.74
CA ARG A 365 17.68 -7.79 3.50
C ARG A 365 17.57 -7.10 2.14
N VAL A 366 16.52 -7.38 1.39
CA VAL A 366 16.30 -6.84 0.03
C VAL A 366 14.89 -6.32 -0.15
N ASP A 367 14.77 -5.15 -0.80
CA ASP A 367 13.52 -4.67 -1.39
C ASP A 367 13.16 -5.54 -2.60
N VAL A 368 11.87 -5.66 -2.95
CA VAL A 368 11.41 -6.55 -4.03
C VAL A 368 10.56 -5.76 -5.04
N ASP A 369 10.94 -5.77 -6.32
CA ASP A 369 10.19 -5.07 -7.37
C ASP A 369 8.80 -5.66 -7.57
N TRP A 370 8.69 -6.99 -7.59
CA TRP A 370 7.47 -7.72 -7.96
C TRP A 370 7.27 -8.99 -7.14
N VAL A 371 6.02 -9.21 -6.72
CA VAL A 371 5.53 -10.52 -6.28
C VAL A 371 4.64 -11.12 -7.38
N ILE A 372 4.84 -12.39 -7.72
CA ILE A 372 4.03 -13.12 -8.71
C ILE A 372 3.41 -14.40 -8.12
N ALA A 373 2.14 -14.69 -8.45
CA ALA A 373 1.43 -15.88 -7.97
C ALA A 373 0.39 -16.41 -8.98
N SER A 374 0.17 -17.73 -8.98
CA SER A 374 -0.99 -18.36 -9.63
C SER A 374 -2.22 -18.35 -8.70
N GLU A 375 -3.40 -18.72 -9.21
CA GLU A 375 -4.58 -18.93 -8.36
C GLU A 375 -4.39 -20.07 -7.35
N ALA A 376 -3.64 -21.10 -7.75
CA ALA A 376 -3.33 -22.25 -6.91
C ALA A 376 -2.33 -21.90 -5.81
N SER A 377 -1.26 -21.15 -6.12
CA SER A 377 -0.30 -20.70 -5.11
C SER A 377 -0.87 -19.60 -4.21
N TRP A 378 -1.76 -18.75 -4.75
CA TRP A 378 -2.47 -17.74 -3.98
C TRP A 378 -3.34 -18.34 -2.87
N ALA A 379 -3.86 -19.57 -3.02
CA ALA A 379 -4.61 -20.21 -1.93
C ALA A 379 -3.77 -20.48 -0.67
N GLY A 380 -2.48 -20.82 -0.83
CA GLY A 380 -1.54 -20.93 0.29
C GLY A 380 -1.20 -19.55 0.87
N MET A 381 -0.93 -18.57 -0.01
CA MET A 381 -0.64 -17.20 0.39
C MET A 381 -1.83 -16.51 1.09
N GLU A 382 -3.09 -16.78 0.70
CA GLU A 382 -4.28 -16.27 1.39
C GLU A 382 -4.34 -16.85 2.81
N THR A 383 -4.01 -18.14 3.01
CA THR A 383 -3.87 -18.74 4.35
C THR A 383 -2.78 -18.05 5.17
N THR A 384 -1.56 -17.89 4.65
CA THR A 384 -0.51 -17.15 5.36
C THR A 384 -0.96 -15.72 5.68
N TYR A 385 -1.47 -14.98 4.71
CA TYR A 385 -1.95 -13.60 4.86
C TYR A 385 -3.05 -13.46 5.92
N ASN A 386 -3.98 -14.42 5.98
CA ASN A 386 -4.98 -14.51 7.04
C ASN A 386 -4.32 -14.72 8.41
N ASP A 387 -3.35 -15.63 8.49
CA ASP A 387 -2.61 -15.94 9.72
C ASP A 387 -1.69 -14.79 10.18
N LEU A 388 -1.16 -13.96 9.27
CA LEU A 388 -0.47 -12.70 9.60
C LEU A 388 -1.41 -11.62 10.17
N GLY A 389 -2.72 -11.87 10.23
CA GLY A 389 -3.73 -10.96 10.76
C GLY A 389 -4.35 -10.02 9.72
N LYS A 390 -4.20 -10.31 8.43
CA LYS A 390 -4.64 -9.47 7.29
C LYS A 390 -4.08 -8.04 7.32
N PRO A 391 -2.74 -7.85 7.36
CA PRO A 391 -2.08 -6.56 7.55
C PRO A 391 -2.23 -5.53 6.40
N GLY A 392 -2.85 -5.91 5.27
CA GLY A 392 -2.73 -5.18 4.00
C GLY A 392 -1.51 -5.62 3.19
N ILE A 393 -1.26 -4.98 2.05
CA ILE A 393 -0.11 -5.27 1.18
C ILE A 393 0.68 -3.99 0.91
N HIS A 394 1.99 -4.13 0.65
CA HIS A 394 2.89 -3.00 0.42
C HIS A 394 2.54 -2.22 -0.86
N ARG A 395 2.30 -2.94 -1.96
CA ARG A 395 2.00 -2.36 -3.29
C ARG A 395 0.94 -3.13 -4.06
N ASN A 396 -0.20 -2.48 -4.30
CA ASN A 396 -1.27 -3.00 -5.16
C ASN A 396 -0.93 -2.99 -6.67
N ASP A 397 0.15 -2.31 -7.05
CA ASP A 397 0.66 -2.22 -8.41
C ASP A 397 1.90 -3.09 -8.67
N ARG A 398 2.32 -3.91 -7.70
CA ARG A 398 3.46 -4.84 -7.81
C ARG A 398 3.16 -6.28 -7.38
N PHE A 399 1.87 -6.62 -7.31
CA PHE A 399 1.42 -8.01 -7.16
C PHE A 399 0.73 -8.47 -8.45
N TRP A 400 1.36 -9.40 -9.16
CA TRP A 400 0.83 -10.01 -10.38
C TRP A 400 0.17 -11.35 -10.05
N LEU A 401 -1.13 -11.45 -10.34
CA LEU A 401 -1.93 -12.65 -10.07
C LEU A 401 -2.68 -13.07 -11.35
N ALA A 402 -2.42 -14.30 -11.79
CA ALA A 402 -3.02 -14.90 -12.98
C ALA A 402 -3.51 -16.32 -12.67
N GLY A 403 -4.71 -16.69 -13.08
CA GLY A 403 -5.22 -18.06 -12.91
C GLY A 403 -4.91 -18.95 -14.10
N ASP A 404 -4.11 -19.99 -13.89
CA ASP A 404 -3.56 -20.83 -14.96
C ASP A 404 -3.33 -22.30 -14.58
N HIS A 405 -3.30 -22.66 -13.29
CA HIS A 405 -2.88 -23.98 -12.85
C HIS A 405 -3.97 -25.05 -12.97
N VAL A 406 -5.18 -24.74 -12.50
CA VAL A 406 -6.32 -25.66 -12.44
C VAL A 406 -7.64 -25.06 -12.94
N VAL A 407 -7.69 -23.74 -13.10
CA VAL A 407 -8.85 -23.09 -13.73
C VAL A 407 -8.93 -23.43 -15.22
N ASP A 408 -10.09 -23.93 -15.62
CA ASP A 408 -10.45 -24.23 -17.00
C ASP A 408 -11.97 -24.03 -17.14
N PRO A 409 -12.48 -23.48 -18.27
CA PRO A 409 -13.92 -23.32 -18.49
C PRO A 409 -14.75 -24.59 -18.29
N ARG A 410 -14.19 -25.78 -18.58
CA ARG A 410 -14.82 -27.10 -18.38
C ARG A 410 -15.12 -27.39 -16.92
N PHE A 411 -14.29 -26.88 -15.99
CA PHE A 411 -14.37 -27.16 -14.54
C PHE A 411 -14.68 -25.94 -13.67
N ARG A 412 -15.03 -24.79 -14.25
CA ARG A 412 -15.37 -23.54 -13.53
C ARG A 412 -16.39 -23.72 -12.40
N ASP A 413 -17.34 -24.64 -12.56
CA ASP A 413 -18.40 -24.90 -11.58
C ASP A 413 -18.06 -25.98 -10.53
N VAL A 414 -16.87 -26.60 -10.62
CA VAL A 414 -16.36 -27.50 -9.56
C VAL A 414 -16.10 -26.65 -8.30
N PRO A 415 -16.67 -26.98 -7.13
CA PRO A 415 -16.62 -26.09 -5.96
C PRO A 415 -15.22 -25.68 -5.51
N LYS A 416 -14.21 -26.56 -5.67
CA LYS A 416 -12.80 -26.25 -5.38
C LYS A 416 -12.24 -25.20 -6.35
N VAL A 417 -12.45 -25.38 -7.66
CA VAL A 417 -12.00 -24.45 -8.71
C VAL A 417 -12.68 -23.10 -8.53
N ARG A 418 -14.00 -23.08 -8.27
CA ARG A 418 -14.72 -21.84 -7.97
C ARG A 418 -14.16 -21.12 -6.74
N ALA A 419 -13.83 -21.84 -5.66
CA ALA A 419 -13.24 -21.22 -4.46
C ALA A 419 -11.88 -20.54 -4.71
N LEU A 420 -11.08 -21.02 -5.67
CA LEU A 420 -9.80 -20.40 -6.09
C LEU A 420 -10.03 -19.15 -6.94
N ILE A 421 -11.02 -19.18 -7.85
CA ILE A 421 -11.46 -18.01 -8.62
C ILE A 421 -11.98 -16.93 -7.64
N ASP A 422 -12.86 -17.31 -6.71
CA ASP A 422 -13.40 -16.43 -5.67
C ASP A 422 -12.28 -15.86 -4.77
N ALA A 423 -11.22 -16.62 -4.48
CA ALA A 423 -10.06 -16.15 -3.72
C ALA A 423 -9.25 -15.09 -4.47
N SER A 424 -9.12 -15.25 -5.79
CA SER A 424 -8.38 -14.33 -6.65
C SER A 424 -9.17 -13.04 -6.90
N GLU A 425 -10.49 -13.13 -7.13
CA GLU A 425 -11.37 -11.96 -7.19
C GLU A 425 -11.47 -11.25 -5.82
N ARG A 426 -11.46 -11.97 -4.69
CA ARG A 426 -11.33 -11.34 -3.36
C ARG A 426 -10.03 -10.54 -3.26
N ALA A 427 -8.89 -11.12 -3.62
CA ALA A 427 -7.60 -10.43 -3.59
C ALA A 427 -7.61 -9.15 -4.45
N LYS A 428 -8.08 -9.26 -5.71
CA LYS A 428 -8.29 -8.13 -6.62
C LYS A 428 -9.03 -6.98 -5.94
N ARG A 429 -10.20 -7.26 -5.33
CA ARG A 429 -11.06 -6.23 -4.70
C ARG A 429 -10.49 -5.70 -3.39
N VAL A 430 -10.03 -6.57 -2.50
CA VAL A 430 -9.54 -6.20 -1.14
C VAL A 430 -8.25 -5.40 -1.22
N PHE A 431 -7.33 -5.77 -2.12
CA PHE A 431 -6.06 -5.07 -2.29
C PHE A 431 -6.12 -3.94 -3.32
N LYS A 432 -7.25 -3.75 -4.00
CA LYS A 432 -7.40 -2.86 -5.17
C LYS A 432 -6.30 -3.10 -6.23
N MET A 433 -6.08 -4.35 -6.63
CA MET A 433 -4.99 -4.71 -7.56
C MET A 433 -5.16 -4.03 -8.92
N THR A 434 -4.09 -3.44 -9.46
CA THR A 434 -4.04 -3.01 -10.87
C THR A 434 -3.53 -4.10 -11.81
N GLU A 435 -2.86 -5.12 -11.28
CA GLU A 435 -2.10 -6.14 -12.04
C GLU A 435 -2.68 -7.57 -11.94
N TYR A 436 -3.99 -7.68 -11.73
CA TYR A 436 -4.72 -8.95 -11.77
C TYR A 436 -5.18 -9.29 -13.20
N GLN A 437 -4.79 -10.47 -13.69
CA GLN A 437 -4.97 -10.89 -15.08
C GLN A 437 -6.21 -11.76 -15.33
N GLY A 438 -7.00 -12.08 -14.29
CA GLY A 438 -8.13 -13.01 -14.43
C GLY A 438 -7.69 -14.47 -14.63
N MET A 439 -8.58 -15.26 -15.23
CA MET A 439 -8.45 -16.71 -15.40
C MET A 439 -8.25 -17.06 -16.88
N ASN A 440 -7.27 -17.92 -17.19
CA ASN A 440 -6.92 -18.36 -18.55
C ASN A 440 -6.51 -17.24 -19.53
N TYR A 441 -6.13 -16.05 -19.05
CA TYR A 441 -5.56 -14.99 -19.90
C TYR A 441 -4.10 -15.27 -20.28
N THR A 442 -3.29 -15.71 -19.32
CA THR A 442 -1.87 -16.02 -19.46
C THR A 442 -1.49 -17.13 -18.48
N ILE A 443 -0.58 -17.99 -18.88
CA ILE A 443 0.25 -18.76 -17.94
C ILE A 443 1.09 -17.75 -17.15
N LEU A 444 1.25 -17.96 -15.84
CA LEU A 444 1.79 -17.02 -14.86
C LEU A 444 3.00 -16.20 -15.37
N HIS A 445 3.97 -16.92 -15.94
CA HIS A 445 5.26 -16.36 -16.37
C HIS A 445 5.22 -15.69 -17.74
N THR A 446 4.24 -16.02 -18.60
CA THR A 446 4.31 -15.69 -20.04
C THR A 446 4.20 -14.19 -20.29
N GLU A 447 3.04 -13.58 -20.10
CA GLU A 447 2.92 -12.12 -20.31
C GLU A 447 3.62 -11.31 -19.21
N PHE A 448 3.92 -11.89 -18.04
CA PHE A 448 4.77 -11.24 -17.03
C PHE A 448 6.18 -10.97 -17.54
N TYR A 449 6.83 -11.97 -18.14
CA TYR A 449 8.13 -11.79 -18.78
C TYR A 449 8.03 -10.89 -20.04
N ARG A 450 6.98 -11.04 -20.85
CA ARG A 450 6.84 -10.27 -22.09
C ARG A 450 6.55 -8.79 -21.84
N GLU A 451 5.82 -8.45 -20.78
CA GLU A 451 5.41 -7.07 -20.49
C GLU A 451 6.00 -6.45 -19.20
N ARG A 452 6.11 -7.15 -18.07
CA ARG A 452 6.43 -6.53 -16.76
C ARG A 452 7.92 -6.57 -16.37
N ALA A 453 8.55 -7.75 -16.47
CA ALA A 453 9.93 -7.96 -16.03
C ALA A 453 10.92 -7.05 -16.78
N GLN A 454 11.83 -6.35 -16.08
CA GLN A 454 12.80 -5.43 -16.68
C GLN A 454 14.23 -5.73 -16.21
N PRO A 455 15.26 -5.51 -17.05
CA PRO A 455 16.66 -5.77 -16.70
C PRO A 455 17.06 -5.10 -15.39
N GLY A 456 17.73 -5.86 -14.51
CA GLY A 456 18.16 -5.40 -13.19
C GLY A 456 17.16 -5.59 -12.06
N MET A 457 15.90 -5.96 -12.32
CA MET A 457 14.87 -6.16 -11.28
C MET A 457 15.11 -7.40 -10.40
N LEU A 458 14.62 -7.36 -9.14
CA LEU A 458 14.46 -8.51 -8.26
C LEU A 458 12.98 -8.94 -8.17
N ILE A 459 12.67 -10.12 -8.69
CA ILE A 459 11.31 -10.67 -8.78
C ILE A 459 11.19 -11.91 -7.89
N ILE A 460 10.16 -11.97 -7.06
CA ILE A 460 9.88 -13.10 -6.17
C ILE A 460 8.55 -13.75 -6.56
N GLY A 461 8.50 -15.07 -6.66
CA GLY A 461 7.29 -15.77 -7.11
C GLY A 461 6.98 -17.06 -6.37
N SER A 462 5.70 -17.35 -6.18
CA SER A 462 5.19 -18.57 -5.50
C SER A 462 5.12 -19.78 -6.44
N ASP A 463 6.10 -19.88 -7.35
CA ASP A 463 6.29 -20.99 -8.29
C ASP A 463 7.77 -21.13 -8.68
N SER A 464 8.24 -22.37 -8.86
CA SER A 464 9.65 -22.65 -9.17
C SER A 464 10.12 -22.11 -10.52
N HIS A 465 9.22 -21.92 -11.50
CA HIS A 465 9.56 -21.47 -12.85
C HIS A 465 9.56 -19.95 -13.03
N THR A 466 9.43 -19.19 -11.93
CA THR A 466 9.63 -17.72 -11.86
C THR A 466 10.96 -17.28 -12.49
N CYS A 467 11.99 -18.14 -12.39
CA CYS A 467 13.30 -18.00 -13.03
C CYS A 467 13.26 -17.65 -14.52
N SER A 468 12.21 -18.01 -15.25
CA SER A 468 12.05 -17.73 -16.69
C SER A 468 12.27 -16.25 -17.05
N SER A 469 11.92 -15.32 -16.15
CA SER A 469 12.13 -13.88 -16.35
C SER A 469 13.60 -13.44 -16.40
N GLY A 470 14.54 -14.27 -15.91
CA GLY A 470 15.98 -14.01 -15.96
C GLY A 470 16.56 -13.93 -17.37
N ALA A 471 15.79 -14.33 -18.40
CA ALA A 471 16.12 -14.12 -19.81
C ALA A 471 16.28 -12.64 -20.20
N LEU A 472 15.73 -11.71 -19.40
CA LEU A 472 15.91 -10.26 -19.56
C LEU A 472 16.97 -9.66 -18.64
N GLY A 473 17.80 -10.47 -17.97
CA GLY A 473 18.76 -9.97 -16.99
C GLY A 473 18.10 -9.51 -15.68
N CYS A 474 16.97 -10.09 -15.32
CA CYS A 474 16.34 -9.96 -14.00
C CYS A 474 16.86 -11.05 -13.06
N LEU A 475 16.88 -10.79 -11.75
CA LEU A 475 17.06 -11.84 -10.76
C LEU A 475 15.67 -12.30 -10.29
N ALA A 476 15.16 -13.38 -10.88
CA ALA A 476 13.80 -13.86 -10.64
C ALA A 476 13.82 -15.21 -9.91
N ILE A 477 13.30 -15.30 -8.68
CA ILE A 477 13.48 -16.46 -7.79
C ILE A 477 12.13 -17.03 -7.36
N GLY A 478 11.98 -18.35 -7.50
CA GLY A 478 10.83 -19.10 -6.99
C GLY A 478 11.01 -19.46 -5.52
N LEU A 479 9.99 -19.23 -4.68
CA LEU A 479 9.99 -19.48 -3.23
C LEU A 479 8.66 -20.11 -2.78
N GLY A 480 8.56 -20.54 -1.51
CA GLY A 480 7.32 -21.09 -0.94
C GLY A 480 6.30 -20.01 -0.58
N ALA A 481 5.00 -20.37 -0.54
CA ALA A 481 3.92 -19.40 -0.41
C ALA A 481 4.01 -18.54 0.87
N ALA A 482 4.41 -19.11 2.00
CA ALA A 482 4.69 -18.35 3.21
C ALA A 482 5.78 -17.29 2.99
N ASP A 483 6.93 -17.66 2.42
CA ASP A 483 8.09 -16.78 2.18
C ASP A 483 7.79 -15.67 1.16
N VAL A 484 6.91 -15.96 0.18
CA VAL A 484 6.45 -15.00 -0.85
C VAL A 484 5.36 -14.06 -0.32
N THR A 485 4.60 -14.48 0.69
CA THR A 485 3.59 -13.61 1.34
C THR A 485 4.25 -12.46 2.10
N LEU A 486 5.48 -12.61 2.60
CA LEU A 486 6.16 -11.54 3.33
C LEU A 486 6.48 -10.31 2.46
N PRO A 487 7.21 -10.39 1.33
CA PRO A 487 7.46 -9.21 0.50
C PRO A 487 6.18 -8.60 -0.10
N LEU A 488 5.10 -9.39 -0.25
CA LEU A 488 3.77 -8.84 -0.58
C LEU A 488 3.24 -7.91 0.52
N VAL A 489 3.46 -8.24 1.78
CA VAL A 489 3.02 -7.48 2.96
C VAL A 489 3.98 -6.33 3.31
N THR A 490 5.29 -6.58 3.33
CA THR A 490 6.32 -5.66 3.86
C THR A 490 7.07 -4.88 2.78
N GLY A 491 7.07 -5.34 1.53
CA GLY A 491 7.94 -4.85 0.45
C GLY A 491 9.33 -5.51 0.42
N GLU A 492 9.69 -6.28 1.44
CA GLU A 492 11.05 -6.82 1.62
C GLU A 492 11.09 -8.32 1.96
N THR A 493 12.21 -8.95 1.67
CA THR A 493 12.57 -10.28 2.19
C THR A 493 14.06 -10.31 2.55
N TRP A 494 14.56 -11.48 2.97
CA TRP A 494 15.97 -11.72 3.29
C TRP A 494 16.59 -12.65 2.25
N PHE A 495 17.92 -12.69 2.14
CA PHE A 495 18.68 -13.75 1.46
C PHE A 495 19.97 -14.05 2.20
N LYS A 496 20.39 -15.33 2.22
CA LYS A 496 21.81 -15.67 2.27
C LYS A 496 22.27 -15.68 0.82
N VAL A 497 23.18 -14.79 0.43
CA VAL A 497 23.57 -14.61 -0.99
C VAL A 497 24.18 -15.92 -1.52
N PRO A 498 23.59 -16.54 -2.56
CA PRO A 498 24.12 -17.79 -3.10
C PRO A 498 25.42 -17.62 -3.88
N GLU A 499 26.15 -18.72 -4.05
CA GLU A 499 27.18 -18.79 -5.08
C GLU A 499 26.56 -18.74 -6.48
N SER A 500 27.32 -18.26 -7.48
CA SER A 500 26.93 -18.31 -8.88
C SER A 500 27.88 -19.20 -9.70
N ILE A 501 27.36 -19.82 -10.77
CA ILE A 501 28.15 -20.47 -11.82
C ILE A 501 27.97 -19.73 -13.14
N ASN A 502 28.97 -19.79 -14.02
CA ASN A 502 28.92 -19.19 -15.36
C ASN A 502 28.81 -20.27 -16.44
N ILE A 503 27.72 -20.28 -17.21
CA ILE A 503 27.58 -21.10 -18.41
C ILE A 503 27.83 -20.21 -19.63
N ARG A 504 29.02 -20.37 -20.22
CA ARG A 504 29.47 -19.65 -21.42
C ARG A 504 28.99 -20.37 -22.67
N LEU A 505 27.99 -19.80 -23.33
CA LEU A 505 27.50 -20.26 -24.62
C LEU A 505 28.43 -19.75 -25.72
N TRP A 506 28.89 -20.60 -26.62
CA TRP A 506 29.68 -20.22 -27.79
C TRP A 506 29.29 -21.06 -29.02
N GLY A 507 29.89 -20.78 -30.18
CA GLY A 507 29.48 -21.41 -31.44
C GLY A 507 28.17 -20.82 -32.00
N VAL A 508 27.56 -21.52 -32.95
CA VAL A 508 26.33 -21.12 -33.64
C VAL A 508 25.36 -22.31 -33.66
N PRO A 509 24.10 -22.17 -33.21
CA PRO A 509 23.13 -23.26 -33.26
C PRO A 509 22.76 -23.63 -34.70
N LYS A 510 22.43 -24.91 -34.92
CA LYS A 510 21.95 -25.39 -36.23
C LYS A 510 20.53 -24.83 -36.51
N PRO A 511 20.13 -24.62 -37.79
CA PRO A 511 18.79 -24.15 -38.12
C PRO A 511 17.68 -25.02 -37.50
N GLY A 512 16.73 -24.38 -36.81
CA GLY A 512 15.61 -25.05 -36.15
C GLY A 512 15.90 -25.59 -34.73
N ILE A 513 17.10 -25.38 -34.19
CA ILE A 513 17.43 -25.64 -32.78
C ILE A 513 16.90 -24.50 -31.92
N GLY A 514 15.98 -24.79 -31.01
CA GLY A 514 15.39 -23.81 -30.09
C GLY A 514 16.05 -23.80 -28.71
N GLY A 515 15.63 -22.87 -27.85
CA GLY A 515 16.09 -22.80 -26.46
C GLY A 515 15.85 -24.10 -25.67
N LYS A 516 14.78 -24.83 -26.01
CA LYS A 516 14.46 -26.14 -25.43
C LYS A 516 15.51 -27.21 -25.73
N ASP A 517 16.00 -27.30 -26.96
CA ASP A 517 17.06 -28.25 -27.32
C ASP A 517 18.39 -27.89 -26.66
N VAL A 518 18.68 -26.59 -26.51
CA VAL A 518 19.88 -26.08 -25.82
C VAL A 518 19.87 -26.44 -24.32
N ILE A 519 18.77 -26.21 -23.59
CA ILE A 519 18.71 -26.55 -22.16
C ILE A 519 18.62 -28.06 -21.91
N LEU A 520 18.03 -28.83 -22.82
CA LEU A 520 18.14 -30.30 -22.79
C LEU A 520 19.59 -30.75 -23.00
N TYR A 521 20.36 -30.14 -23.90
CA TYR A 521 21.79 -30.43 -24.03
C TYR A 521 22.59 -30.07 -22.77
N ILE A 522 22.32 -28.92 -22.14
CA ILE A 522 22.95 -28.53 -20.87
C ILE A 522 22.60 -29.52 -19.75
N LEU A 523 21.33 -29.95 -19.64
CA LEU A 523 20.89 -31.02 -18.75
C LEU A 523 21.56 -32.36 -19.07
N GLN A 524 21.83 -32.67 -20.35
CA GLN A 524 22.56 -33.86 -20.74
C GLN A 524 23.99 -33.86 -20.17
N GLN A 525 24.71 -32.74 -20.30
CA GLN A 525 26.10 -32.59 -19.89
C GLN A 525 26.25 -32.48 -18.36
N LEU A 526 25.42 -31.67 -17.70
CA LEU A 526 25.59 -31.33 -16.29
C LEU A 526 24.84 -32.27 -15.33
N LYS A 527 23.71 -32.85 -15.75
CA LYS A 527 22.74 -33.57 -14.91
C LYS A 527 22.05 -32.72 -13.83
N ARG A 528 20.98 -33.27 -13.23
CA ARG A 528 20.19 -32.62 -12.18
C ARG A 528 20.95 -32.62 -10.84
N ASN A 529 20.85 -31.51 -10.09
CA ASN A 529 21.39 -31.34 -8.73
C ASN A 529 22.91 -31.60 -8.62
N THR A 530 23.69 -31.16 -9.61
CA THR A 530 25.16 -31.28 -9.61
C THR A 530 25.83 -29.94 -9.31
N VAL A 531 26.66 -29.42 -10.22
CA VAL A 531 27.39 -28.15 -10.10
C VAL A 531 26.45 -26.94 -9.93
N ALA A 532 25.26 -27.01 -10.53
CA ALA A 532 24.22 -25.98 -10.44
C ALA A 532 23.35 -26.06 -9.17
N SER A 533 23.43 -27.15 -8.39
CA SER A 533 22.60 -27.31 -7.19
C SER A 533 22.83 -26.15 -6.23
N ASP A 534 21.75 -25.48 -5.85
CA ASP A 534 21.74 -24.44 -4.81
C ASP A 534 22.61 -23.21 -5.16
N ARG A 535 22.82 -23.00 -6.47
CA ARG A 535 23.53 -21.85 -7.05
C ARG A 535 22.66 -21.09 -8.04
N ILE A 536 23.07 -19.87 -8.34
CA ILE A 536 22.52 -19.07 -9.44
C ILE A 536 23.31 -19.40 -10.72
N VAL A 537 22.61 -19.58 -11.85
CA VAL A 537 23.23 -19.89 -13.14
C VAL A 537 23.24 -18.65 -14.02
N GLU A 538 24.41 -18.08 -14.26
CA GLU A 538 24.59 -16.95 -15.17
C GLU A 538 24.93 -17.46 -16.57
N PHE A 539 24.13 -17.08 -17.56
CA PHE A 539 24.36 -17.42 -18.96
C PHE A 539 25.06 -16.26 -19.68
N SER A 540 26.23 -16.54 -20.26
CA SER A 540 27.07 -15.55 -20.94
C SER A 540 27.70 -16.12 -22.23
N GLY A 541 28.76 -15.50 -22.75
CA GLY A 541 29.47 -15.93 -23.95
C GLY A 541 28.89 -15.44 -25.27
N THR A 542 29.63 -15.64 -26.36
CA THR A 542 29.31 -15.11 -27.69
C THR A 542 28.17 -15.86 -28.40
N GLY A 543 27.83 -17.07 -27.98
CA GLY A 543 26.72 -17.86 -28.51
C GLY A 543 25.35 -17.28 -28.17
N ALA A 544 25.25 -16.53 -27.06
CA ALA A 544 23.99 -15.92 -26.60
C ALA A 544 23.37 -14.94 -27.63
N GLN A 545 24.17 -14.35 -28.53
CA GLN A 545 23.68 -13.47 -29.60
C GLN A 545 22.87 -14.19 -30.68
N TYR A 546 22.90 -15.53 -30.73
CA TYR A 546 22.09 -16.34 -31.64
C TYR A 546 20.80 -16.87 -30.99
N LEU A 547 20.59 -16.57 -29.71
CA LEU A 547 19.42 -16.99 -28.94
C LEU A 547 18.49 -15.80 -28.73
N SER A 548 17.28 -15.90 -29.25
CA SER A 548 16.21 -14.92 -29.05
C SER A 548 15.83 -14.77 -27.59
N ALA A 549 15.07 -13.73 -27.26
CA ALA A 549 14.57 -13.55 -25.90
C ALA A 549 13.69 -14.74 -25.46
N ASP A 550 12.85 -15.28 -26.35
CA ASP A 550 12.00 -16.46 -26.09
C ASP A 550 12.86 -17.74 -25.91
N ALA A 551 13.90 -17.95 -26.74
CA ALA A 551 14.84 -19.06 -26.56
C ALA A 551 15.60 -18.98 -25.21
N ARG A 552 16.00 -17.78 -24.79
CA ARG A 552 16.59 -17.52 -23.46
C ARG A 552 15.61 -17.82 -22.33
N PHE A 553 14.33 -17.48 -22.49
CA PHE A 553 13.27 -17.75 -21.53
C PHE A 553 13.09 -19.26 -21.30
N ALA A 554 13.10 -20.09 -22.35
CA ALA A 554 13.04 -21.55 -22.22
C ALA A 554 14.25 -22.13 -21.46
N ILE A 555 15.44 -21.54 -21.64
CA ILE A 555 16.68 -21.93 -20.94
C ILE A 555 16.62 -21.53 -19.45
N CYS A 556 16.20 -20.30 -19.16
CA CYS A 556 16.01 -19.81 -17.78
C CYS A 556 14.94 -20.61 -17.04
N ASN A 557 13.81 -20.92 -17.69
CA ASN A 557 12.73 -21.77 -17.16
C ASN A 557 13.31 -23.10 -16.64
N MET A 558 13.95 -23.89 -17.50
CA MET A 558 14.47 -25.20 -17.13
C MET A 558 15.78 -25.19 -16.33
N THR A 559 16.23 -24.02 -15.85
CA THR A 559 17.30 -23.96 -14.83
C THR A 559 16.86 -24.56 -13.49
N ALA A 560 15.55 -24.52 -13.18
CA ALA A 560 15.00 -25.22 -12.00
C ALA A 560 15.24 -26.74 -12.07
N GLU A 561 15.24 -27.33 -13.27
CA GLU A 561 15.47 -28.77 -13.47
C GLU A 561 16.96 -29.16 -13.38
N LEU A 562 17.89 -28.19 -13.37
CA LEU A 562 19.30 -28.41 -13.01
C LEU A 562 19.52 -28.43 -11.47
N GLY A 563 18.51 -28.05 -10.68
CA GLY A 563 18.66 -27.76 -9.25
C GLY A 563 19.14 -26.33 -8.94
N GLY A 564 19.22 -25.46 -9.96
CA GLY A 564 19.60 -24.06 -9.80
C GLY A 564 18.50 -23.21 -9.18
N ILE A 565 18.89 -22.25 -8.35
CA ILE A 565 18.00 -21.29 -7.67
C ILE A 565 17.26 -20.43 -8.71
N THR A 566 17.99 -19.97 -9.73
CA THR A 566 17.47 -19.28 -10.90
C THR A 566 18.52 -19.23 -12.00
N GLY A 567 18.08 -19.00 -13.24
CA GLY A 567 18.93 -18.79 -14.40
C GLY A 567 18.78 -17.36 -14.93
N VAL A 568 19.88 -16.65 -15.17
CA VAL A 568 19.87 -15.25 -15.63
C VAL A 568 20.83 -15.05 -16.80
N PHE A 569 20.37 -14.43 -17.89
CA PHE A 569 21.23 -14.05 -19.01
C PHE A 569 21.90 -12.69 -18.76
N VAL A 570 23.17 -12.57 -19.11
CA VAL A 570 23.86 -11.27 -19.16
C VAL A 570 23.20 -10.40 -20.26
N PRO A 571 22.59 -9.26 -19.92
CA PRO A 571 21.76 -8.53 -20.86
C PRO A 571 22.60 -7.84 -21.95
N ASP A 572 22.06 -7.88 -23.16
CA ASP A 572 22.69 -7.42 -24.39
C ASP A 572 21.69 -6.67 -25.28
N HIS A 573 22.04 -6.52 -26.57
CA HIS A 573 21.17 -5.88 -27.55
C HIS A 573 19.85 -6.62 -27.77
N ILE A 574 19.79 -7.97 -27.71
CA ILE A 574 18.54 -8.72 -27.87
C ILE A 574 17.61 -8.45 -26.69
N THR A 575 18.15 -8.46 -25.46
CA THR A 575 17.37 -8.10 -24.26
C THR A 575 16.84 -6.67 -24.35
N ARG A 576 17.67 -5.70 -24.75
CA ARG A 576 17.26 -4.31 -24.93
C ARG A 576 16.18 -4.15 -26.00
N ASP A 577 16.44 -4.67 -27.19
CA ASP A 577 15.58 -4.49 -28.36
C ASP A 577 14.23 -5.23 -28.20
N PHE A 578 14.14 -6.20 -27.28
CA PHE A 578 12.88 -6.81 -26.84
C PHE A 578 12.08 -5.87 -25.92
N VAL A 579 12.72 -5.30 -24.89
CA VAL A 579 12.07 -4.40 -23.92
C VAL A 579 11.68 -3.06 -24.55
N ASP A 580 12.54 -2.49 -25.41
CA ASP A 580 12.28 -1.21 -26.08
C ASP A 580 11.05 -1.27 -27.01
N LYS A 581 10.75 -2.44 -27.59
CA LYS A 581 9.57 -2.68 -28.43
C LYS A 581 8.25 -2.76 -27.66
N ARG A 582 8.26 -2.81 -26.32
CA ARG A 582 7.03 -2.86 -25.52
C ARG A 582 6.19 -1.60 -25.71
N ARG A 583 4.87 -1.78 -25.87
CA ARG A 583 3.90 -0.71 -26.18
C ARG A 583 3.80 0.37 -25.10
N LEU A 584 3.81 -0.01 -23.81
CA LEU A 584 3.56 0.92 -22.70
C LEU A 584 4.86 1.45 -22.09
N LYS A 585 4.92 2.75 -21.77
CA LYS A 585 6.11 3.37 -21.15
C LYS A 585 6.42 2.80 -19.76
N GLN A 586 5.39 2.49 -18.97
CA GLN A 586 5.52 1.90 -17.63
C GLN A 586 6.15 0.49 -17.62
N HIS A 587 6.30 -0.14 -18.79
CA HIS A 587 6.90 -1.46 -18.98
C HIS A 587 8.38 -1.41 -19.40
N LYS A 588 8.95 -0.19 -19.46
CA LYS A 588 10.33 0.11 -19.86
C LYS A 588 10.87 1.40 -19.20
N ASN A 589 10.52 1.62 -17.93
CA ASN A 589 10.85 2.80 -17.12
C ASN A 589 11.81 2.52 -15.95
N LEU A 590 12.01 1.26 -15.56
CA LEU A 590 12.79 0.81 -14.41
C LEU A 590 13.97 -0.08 -14.85
N ILE A 591 14.58 0.26 -15.99
CA ILE A 591 15.60 -0.57 -16.63
C ILE A 591 17.01 -0.25 -16.11
N THR A 592 17.68 -1.25 -15.52
CA THR A 592 19.09 -1.16 -15.11
C THR A 592 19.92 -2.28 -15.75
N TYR A 593 20.68 -1.95 -16.80
CA TYR A 593 21.55 -2.91 -17.49
C TYR A 593 22.86 -3.15 -16.74
N PHE A 594 22.94 -4.23 -15.96
CA PHE A 594 24.18 -4.71 -15.37
C PHE A 594 24.93 -5.71 -16.28
N ARG A 595 26.23 -5.86 -16.01
CA ARG A 595 27.09 -6.96 -16.50
C ARG A 595 28.01 -7.39 -15.35
N PRO A 596 28.46 -8.65 -15.28
CA PRO A 596 29.46 -9.06 -14.29
C PRO A 596 30.76 -8.24 -14.45
N ASP A 597 31.56 -8.14 -13.39
CA ASP A 597 32.91 -7.59 -13.48
C ASP A 597 33.88 -8.60 -14.13
N ASN A 598 34.95 -8.13 -14.77
CA ASN A 598 35.96 -8.98 -15.43
C ASN A 598 36.75 -9.89 -14.47
N ASP A 599 36.69 -9.61 -13.15
CA ASP A 599 37.28 -10.34 -12.03
C ASP A 599 36.20 -10.89 -11.08
N ALA A 600 34.95 -11.02 -11.55
CA ALA A 600 33.89 -11.69 -10.81
C ALA A 600 34.25 -13.16 -10.54
N GLN A 601 33.91 -13.65 -9.35
CA GLN A 601 34.24 -15.01 -8.91
C GLN A 601 33.02 -15.91 -9.03
N TYR A 602 33.16 -16.98 -9.80
CA TYR A 602 32.16 -18.02 -9.97
C TYR A 602 32.64 -19.32 -9.29
N ALA A 603 31.73 -20.07 -8.68
CA ALA A 603 32.04 -21.37 -8.06
C ALA A 603 32.38 -22.45 -9.11
N ALA A 604 31.89 -22.28 -10.34
CA ALA A 604 32.30 -23.03 -11.52
C ALA A 604 32.08 -22.20 -12.79
N GLU A 605 32.89 -22.45 -13.81
CA GLU A 605 32.68 -21.94 -15.17
C GLU A 605 32.66 -23.10 -16.16
N LEU A 606 31.73 -23.06 -17.12
CA LEU A 606 31.38 -24.19 -17.98
C LEU A 606 31.14 -23.67 -19.42
N ASP A 607 31.81 -24.26 -20.41
CA ASP A 607 31.67 -23.88 -21.82
C ASP A 607 30.74 -24.83 -22.57
N ILE A 608 29.76 -24.28 -23.28
CA ILE A 608 28.74 -25.02 -24.05
C ILE A 608 28.77 -24.55 -25.51
N ASP A 609 29.17 -25.45 -26.41
CA ASP A 609 29.18 -25.24 -27.85
C ASP A 609 27.79 -25.50 -28.46
N LEU A 610 27.14 -24.44 -28.93
CA LEU A 610 25.84 -24.49 -29.59
C LEU A 610 25.87 -25.26 -30.93
N GLY A 611 27.04 -25.41 -31.56
CA GLY A 611 27.22 -26.20 -32.78
C GLY A 611 27.01 -27.70 -32.58
N ASN A 612 27.25 -28.20 -31.36
CA ASN A 612 27.03 -29.60 -31.00
C ASN A 612 25.57 -29.91 -30.64
N VAL A 613 24.74 -28.90 -30.42
CA VAL A 613 23.31 -29.08 -30.13
C VAL A 613 22.60 -29.69 -31.35
N GLN A 614 21.68 -30.62 -31.08
CA GLN A 614 20.82 -31.32 -32.03
C GLN A 614 19.46 -31.56 -31.37
N SER A 615 18.52 -32.21 -32.05
CA SER A 615 17.23 -32.55 -31.42
C SER A 615 17.42 -33.63 -30.34
N PHE A 616 17.04 -33.26 -29.12
CA PHE A 616 17.17 -34.09 -27.92
C PHE A 616 15.79 -34.35 -27.29
N PHE A 617 15.68 -35.45 -26.55
CA PHE A 617 14.52 -35.71 -25.69
C PHE A 617 14.94 -36.30 -24.33
N ALA A 618 14.19 -35.98 -23.27
CA ALA A 618 14.38 -36.57 -21.95
C ALA A 618 13.46 -37.78 -21.75
N ARG A 619 14.03 -38.88 -21.24
CA ARG A 619 13.30 -40.13 -21.00
C ARG A 619 12.56 -40.09 -19.67
N TYR A 620 11.33 -40.62 -19.64
CA TYR A 620 10.59 -40.84 -18.40
C TYR A 620 11.40 -41.72 -17.42
N PRO A 621 11.44 -41.43 -16.11
CA PRO A 621 10.77 -40.35 -15.39
C PRO A 621 11.71 -39.17 -15.03
N ARG A 622 12.77 -38.90 -15.81
CA ARG A 622 13.87 -38.00 -15.41
C ARG A 622 14.12 -36.89 -16.45
N PRO A 623 14.20 -35.60 -16.06
CA PRO A 623 14.38 -34.50 -17.01
C PRO A 623 15.84 -34.38 -17.50
N ASP A 624 16.78 -35.00 -16.78
CA ASP A 624 18.22 -35.02 -17.09
C ASP A 624 18.71 -36.32 -17.75
N ASP A 625 17.82 -37.31 -17.92
CA ASP A 625 18.06 -38.51 -18.74
C ASP A 625 17.83 -38.20 -20.23
N VAL A 626 18.60 -37.23 -20.71
CA VAL A 626 18.51 -36.67 -22.06
C VAL A 626 19.36 -37.48 -23.04
N VAL A 627 18.74 -37.88 -24.16
CA VAL A 627 19.36 -38.64 -25.26
C VAL A 627 18.98 -38.02 -26.61
N PRO A 628 19.77 -38.27 -27.69
CA PRO A 628 19.40 -37.85 -29.04
C PRO A 628 18.07 -38.45 -29.48
N VAL A 629 17.29 -37.69 -30.28
CA VAL A 629 16.04 -38.19 -30.87
C VAL A 629 16.29 -39.33 -31.86
N SER A 630 17.41 -39.26 -32.61
CA SER A 630 17.89 -40.29 -33.54
C SER A 630 17.95 -41.69 -32.93
N ASP A 631 18.37 -41.79 -31.67
CA ASP A 631 18.72 -43.05 -31.02
C ASP A 631 17.48 -43.86 -30.59
N TYR A 632 16.30 -43.23 -30.58
CA TYR A 632 15.01 -43.80 -30.18
C TYR A 632 13.91 -43.56 -31.22
N ALA A 633 14.28 -43.17 -32.44
CA ALA A 633 13.35 -42.91 -33.53
C ALA A 633 12.38 -44.09 -33.76
N GLY A 634 11.09 -43.78 -33.90
CA GLY A 634 10.03 -44.78 -34.06
C GLY A 634 9.38 -45.28 -32.76
N LEU A 635 9.84 -44.86 -31.58
CA LEU A 635 9.15 -45.08 -30.29
C LEU A 635 7.68 -44.66 -30.41
N ARG A 636 6.75 -45.56 -30.07
CA ARG A 636 5.30 -45.32 -30.21
C ARG A 636 4.80 -44.35 -29.14
N LEU A 637 3.83 -43.51 -29.51
CA LEU A 637 3.19 -42.53 -28.65
C LEU A 637 1.67 -42.70 -28.69
N ASP A 638 1.01 -42.53 -27.55
CA ASP A 638 -0.45 -42.40 -27.43
C ASP A 638 -0.89 -40.92 -27.39
N GLY A 639 0.03 -40.00 -27.10
CA GLY A 639 -0.25 -38.56 -27.08
C GLY A 639 0.93 -37.64 -27.39
N CYS A 640 0.62 -36.48 -27.96
CA CYS A 640 1.55 -35.38 -28.22
C CYS A 640 0.98 -34.07 -27.64
N PHE A 641 1.78 -33.35 -26.84
CA PHE A 641 1.38 -32.09 -26.21
C PHE A 641 2.39 -30.96 -26.47
N ILE A 642 1.91 -29.82 -26.98
CA ILE A 642 2.71 -28.61 -27.19
C ILE A 642 2.14 -27.50 -26.32
N GLY A 643 2.87 -27.06 -25.29
CA GLY A 643 2.37 -26.05 -24.36
C GLY A 643 3.12 -26.05 -23.03
N ALA A 644 2.44 -25.68 -21.95
CA ALA A 644 3.04 -25.36 -20.64
C ALA A 644 3.92 -24.10 -20.65
N CYS A 645 4.32 -23.66 -19.45
CA CYS A 645 5.09 -22.42 -19.25
C CYS A 645 6.40 -22.35 -20.04
N THR A 646 7.05 -23.48 -20.34
CA THR A 646 8.32 -23.52 -21.09
C THR A 646 8.17 -23.22 -22.59
N THR A 647 6.97 -23.41 -23.16
CA THR A 647 6.76 -23.31 -24.61
C THR A 647 6.40 -21.87 -24.99
N THR A 648 7.28 -21.25 -25.75
CA THR A 648 7.21 -19.82 -26.08
C THR A 648 6.40 -19.53 -27.36
N GLU A 649 6.26 -18.26 -27.73
CA GLU A 649 5.63 -17.90 -29.00
C GLU A 649 6.49 -18.36 -30.19
N GLU A 650 7.82 -18.27 -30.06
CA GLU A 650 8.76 -18.80 -31.04
C GLU A 650 8.59 -20.32 -31.23
N ASP A 651 8.50 -21.09 -30.14
CA ASP A 651 8.25 -22.55 -30.20
C ASP A 651 6.95 -22.88 -30.92
N LEU A 652 5.87 -22.14 -30.62
CA LEU A 652 4.54 -22.33 -31.21
C LEU A 652 4.51 -21.99 -32.71
N ILE A 653 5.24 -20.95 -33.14
CA ILE A 653 5.38 -20.59 -34.56
C ILE A 653 6.25 -21.63 -35.29
N LEU A 654 7.39 -22.03 -34.71
CA LEU A 654 8.29 -23.02 -35.30
C LEU A 654 7.60 -24.38 -35.51
N ALA A 655 6.85 -24.85 -34.50
CA ALA A 655 6.06 -26.07 -34.60
C ALA A 655 4.95 -25.96 -35.65
N ALA A 656 4.22 -24.84 -35.74
CA ALA A 656 3.21 -24.61 -36.78
C ALA A 656 3.83 -24.65 -38.19
N LEU A 657 4.94 -23.97 -38.41
CA LEU A 657 5.65 -23.97 -39.70
C LEU A 657 6.15 -25.37 -40.08
N LEU A 658 6.62 -26.16 -39.11
CA LEU A 658 7.03 -27.55 -39.34
C LEU A 658 5.84 -28.43 -39.74
N LEU A 659 4.70 -28.30 -39.06
CA LEU A 659 3.46 -29.00 -39.43
C LEU A 659 2.99 -28.61 -40.84
N GLU A 660 3.11 -27.32 -41.20
CA GLU A 660 2.78 -26.83 -42.54
C GLU A 660 3.66 -27.51 -43.62
N GLN A 661 4.96 -27.65 -43.38
CA GLN A 661 5.88 -28.36 -44.27
C GLN A 661 5.57 -29.87 -44.34
N GLY A 662 5.22 -30.51 -43.22
CA GLY A 662 4.76 -31.90 -43.22
C GLY A 662 3.52 -32.10 -44.09
N LEU A 663 2.49 -31.26 -43.89
CA LEU A 663 1.26 -31.26 -44.69
C LEU A 663 1.54 -31.02 -46.18
N LYS A 664 2.46 -30.10 -46.52
CA LYS A 664 2.92 -29.84 -47.90
C LYS A 664 3.69 -31.02 -48.52
N LYS A 665 4.53 -31.72 -47.74
CA LYS A 665 5.23 -32.96 -48.15
C LYS A 665 4.31 -34.18 -48.23
N GLY A 666 3.04 -34.06 -47.85
CA GLY A 666 2.03 -35.12 -47.98
C GLY A 666 1.75 -35.92 -46.70
N TYR A 667 2.43 -35.62 -45.59
CA TYR A 667 2.16 -36.23 -44.28
C TYR A 667 0.73 -35.88 -43.84
N ARG A 668 0.04 -36.81 -43.17
CA ARG A 668 -1.31 -36.62 -42.62
C ARG A 668 -1.39 -37.26 -41.24
N PRO A 669 -2.07 -36.66 -40.26
CA PRO A 669 -2.19 -37.24 -38.93
C PRO A 669 -2.91 -38.58 -38.96
N VAL A 670 -2.35 -39.60 -38.33
CA VAL A 670 -3.03 -40.89 -38.14
C VAL A 670 -4.27 -40.73 -37.25
N LYS A 671 -5.34 -41.49 -37.54
CA LYS A 671 -6.66 -41.41 -36.86
C LYS A 671 -6.66 -41.74 -35.36
N HIS A 672 -5.53 -42.13 -34.79
CA HIS A 672 -5.36 -42.45 -33.39
C HIS A 672 -4.31 -41.53 -32.75
N GLY A 673 -4.19 -41.62 -31.43
CA GLY A 673 -3.33 -40.74 -30.63
C GLY A 673 -3.93 -39.36 -30.40
N LYS A 674 -3.71 -38.83 -29.20
CA LYS A 674 -4.17 -37.50 -28.77
C LYS A 674 -3.17 -36.44 -29.21
N ARG A 675 -3.63 -35.26 -29.61
CA ARG A 675 -2.79 -34.12 -30.02
C ARG A 675 -3.40 -32.85 -29.44
N LYS A 676 -2.65 -32.12 -28.61
CA LYS A 676 -3.15 -30.87 -28.00
C LYS A 676 -2.08 -29.79 -28.01
N VAL A 677 -2.47 -28.58 -28.40
CA VAL A 677 -1.64 -27.37 -28.34
C VAL A 677 -2.28 -26.36 -27.39
N VAL A 678 -1.51 -25.80 -26.48
CA VAL A 678 -1.94 -24.79 -25.50
C VAL A 678 -0.98 -23.60 -25.58
N PRO A 679 -1.39 -22.49 -26.23
CA PRO A 679 -0.62 -21.25 -26.23
C PRO A 679 -0.48 -20.65 -24.83
N GLY A 680 0.68 -20.05 -24.55
CA GLY A 680 0.96 -19.47 -23.22
C GLY A 680 0.08 -18.28 -22.82
N SER A 681 -0.62 -17.63 -23.77
CA SER A 681 -1.50 -16.50 -23.49
C SER A 681 -2.57 -16.26 -24.58
N MET A 682 -3.59 -15.49 -24.22
CA MET A 682 -4.61 -15.01 -25.17
C MET A 682 -4.03 -14.08 -26.24
N PRO A 683 -3.13 -13.12 -25.94
CA PRO A 683 -2.40 -12.35 -26.95
C PRO A 683 -1.60 -13.21 -27.96
N ILE A 684 -0.97 -14.31 -27.51
CA ILE A 684 -0.27 -15.25 -28.42
C ILE A 684 -1.28 -16.01 -29.29
N LEU A 685 -2.33 -16.59 -28.69
CA LEU A 685 -3.39 -17.29 -29.42
C LEU A 685 -4.06 -16.38 -30.46
N ARG A 686 -4.26 -15.10 -30.15
CA ARG A 686 -4.76 -14.09 -31.09
C ARG A 686 -3.83 -13.94 -32.29
N ARG A 687 -2.53 -13.73 -32.08
CA ARG A 687 -1.55 -13.56 -33.18
C ARG A 687 -1.39 -14.82 -34.04
N LEU A 688 -1.48 -16.01 -33.43
CA LEU A 688 -1.50 -17.29 -34.16
C LEU A 688 -2.75 -17.41 -35.07
N ARG A 689 -3.92 -16.93 -34.63
CA ARG A 689 -5.14 -16.87 -35.46
C ARG A 689 -5.06 -15.82 -36.57
N GLU A 690 -4.61 -14.61 -36.24
CA GLU A 690 -4.39 -13.53 -37.21
C GLU A 690 -3.35 -13.92 -38.30
N SER A 691 -2.47 -14.89 -38.01
CA SER A 691 -1.49 -15.46 -38.93
C SER A 691 -1.93 -16.80 -39.58
N CYS A 692 -3.17 -17.26 -39.35
CA CYS A 692 -3.70 -18.57 -39.78
C CYS A 692 -2.87 -19.80 -39.36
N LEU A 693 -2.00 -19.67 -38.34
CA LEU A 693 -1.17 -20.77 -37.84
C LEU A 693 -1.97 -21.75 -36.97
N THR A 694 -3.10 -21.31 -36.40
CA THR A 694 -4.07 -22.19 -35.75
C THR A 694 -4.63 -23.24 -36.70
N ASP A 695 -4.92 -22.83 -37.93
CA ASP A 695 -5.56 -23.65 -38.97
C ASP A 695 -4.63 -24.78 -39.41
N VAL A 696 -3.31 -24.55 -39.33
CA VAL A 696 -2.26 -25.54 -39.55
C VAL A 696 -2.20 -26.59 -38.43
N TYR A 697 -2.35 -26.17 -37.16
CA TYR A 697 -2.46 -27.09 -36.02
C TYR A 697 -3.72 -27.98 -36.15
N GLU A 698 -4.86 -27.39 -36.49
CA GLU A 698 -6.11 -28.13 -36.69
C GLU A 698 -6.03 -29.09 -37.90
N ALA A 699 -5.41 -28.67 -39.00
CA ALA A 699 -5.15 -29.54 -40.17
C ALA A 699 -4.15 -30.68 -39.86
N ALA A 700 -3.25 -30.49 -38.90
CA ALA A 700 -2.39 -31.52 -38.32
C ALA A 700 -3.08 -32.33 -37.19
N GLY A 701 -4.36 -32.07 -36.90
CA GLY A 701 -5.18 -32.83 -35.96
C GLY A 701 -4.98 -32.47 -34.49
N PHE A 702 -4.42 -31.31 -34.16
CA PHE A 702 -4.31 -30.83 -32.78
C PHE A 702 -5.60 -30.14 -32.30
N GLU A 703 -6.01 -30.44 -31.08
CA GLU A 703 -6.96 -29.63 -30.32
C GLU A 703 -6.26 -28.36 -29.78
N ILE A 704 -6.84 -27.18 -30.00
CA ILE A 704 -6.33 -25.92 -29.43
C ILE A 704 -7.03 -25.67 -28.08
N GLY A 705 -6.26 -25.75 -26.99
CA GLY A 705 -6.75 -25.47 -25.63
C GLY A 705 -6.68 -23.99 -25.24
N VAL A 706 -7.30 -23.66 -24.10
CA VAL A 706 -7.18 -22.34 -23.46
C VAL A 706 -5.81 -22.19 -22.76
N PRO A 707 -5.28 -20.95 -22.60
CA PRO A 707 -4.04 -20.74 -21.87
C PRO A 707 -4.11 -21.26 -20.42
N GLY A 708 -3.12 -22.06 -20.05
CA GLY A 708 -3.04 -22.71 -18.74
C GLY A 708 -2.00 -23.84 -18.72
N CYS A 709 -1.74 -24.40 -17.54
CA CYS A 709 -0.76 -25.47 -17.35
C CYS A 709 -1.15 -26.79 -18.03
N SER A 710 -2.46 -27.11 -18.12
CA SER A 710 -2.98 -28.32 -18.80
C SER A 710 -2.20 -29.59 -18.34
N TYR A 711 -1.78 -30.45 -19.28
CA TYR A 711 -1.01 -31.67 -19.01
C TYR A 711 0.33 -31.46 -18.28
N CYS A 712 0.88 -30.24 -18.19
CA CYS A 712 2.16 -29.96 -17.52
C CYS A 712 2.19 -30.40 -16.05
N VAL A 713 1.05 -30.29 -15.37
CA VAL A 713 0.91 -30.49 -13.93
C VAL A 713 -0.12 -31.56 -13.57
N GLY A 714 -0.97 -31.96 -14.53
CA GLY A 714 -1.98 -33.03 -14.33
C GLY A 714 -3.09 -32.67 -13.33
N MET A 715 -3.19 -31.41 -12.87
CA MET A 715 -4.21 -30.96 -11.91
C MET A 715 -5.36 -30.17 -12.58
N SER A 716 -5.21 -29.82 -13.86
CA SER A 716 -6.23 -29.13 -14.66
C SER A 716 -7.18 -30.14 -15.35
N ALA A 717 -8.03 -29.67 -16.26
CA ALA A 717 -9.00 -30.47 -17.00
C ALA A 717 -8.40 -31.40 -18.09
N ASP A 718 -7.07 -31.49 -18.18
CA ASP A 718 -6.34 -32.38 -19.08
C ASP A 718 -5.40 -33.29 -18.26
N GLN A 719 -5.63 -34.60 -18.34
CA GLN A 719 -4.83 -35.65 -17.69
C GLN A 719 -4.54 -36.79 -18.66
N ALA A 720 -3.31 -37.31 -18.63
CA ALA A 720 -2.90 -38.52 -19.34
C ALA A 720 -3.38 -39.78 -18.59
N ALA A 721 -3.84 -40.80 -19.31
CA ALA A 721 -4.38 -42.00 -18.70
C ALA A 721 -3.27 -43.01 -18.30
N PRO A 722 -3.53 -43.95 -17.37
CA PRO A 722 -2.56 -44.96 -16.97
C PRO A 722 -2.06 -45.77 -18.16
N GLY A 723 -0.73 -45.87 -18.31
CA GLY A 723 -0.07 -46.60 -19.39
C GLY A 723 0.08 -45.86 -20.72
N GLU A 724 -0.51 -44.66 -20.89
CA GLU A 724 -0.31 -43.87 -22.12
C GLU A 724 1.10 -43.30 -22.20
N VAL A 725 1.75 -43.45 -23.36
CA VAL A 725 3.07 -42.88 -23.65
C VAL A 725 2.91 -41.52 -24.36
N TRP A 726 3.36 -40.45 -23.71
CA TRP A 726 3.23 -39.08 -24.21
C TRP A 726 4.59 -38.48 -24.57
N LEU A 727 4.60 -37.62 -25.59
CA LEU A 727 5.72 -36.70 -25.86
C LEU A 727 5.23 -35.25 -25.70
N SER A 728 5.95 -34.45 -24.91
CA SER A 728 5.54 -33.12 -24.47
C SER A 728 6.66 -32.08 -24.59
N SER A 729 6.32 -30.81 -24.82
CA SER A 729 7.30 -29.71 -24.75
C SER A 729 7.48 -29.12 -23.34
N GLN A 730 6.76 -29.62 -22.33
CA GLN A 730 6.86 -29.19 -20.91
C GLN A 730 8.23 -29.47 -20.27
N ASN A 731 8.46 -28.94 -19.07
CA ASN A 731 9.74 -29.03 -18.34
C ASN A 731 9.92 -30.27 -17.43
N ARG A 732 8.85 -30.87 -16.88
CA ARG A 732 8.94 -31.99 -15.92
C ARG A 732 8.26 -33.27 -16.40
N ASN A 733 8.90 -34.41 -16.16
CA ASN A 733 8.42 -35.76 -16.50
C ASN A 733 8.51 -36.78 -15.35
N PHE A 734 8.49 -36.32 -14.09
CA PHE A 734 8.45 -37.21 -12.93
C PHE A 734 7.23 -38.14 -12.93
N GLU A 735 7.28 -39.20 -12.13
CA GLU A 735 6.21 -40.19 -12.08
C GLU A 735 4.85 -39.55 -11.74
N ASN A 736 3.80 -39.98 -12.44
CA ASN A 736 2.43 -39.44 -12.32
C ASN A 736 2.23 -37.96 -12.72
N ARG A 737 3.28 -37.23 -13.16
CA ARG A 737 3.24 -35.76 -13.36
C ARG A 737 2.21 -35.28 -14.40
N MET A 738 1.93 -36.05 -15.45
CA MET A 738 0.90 -35.73 -16.47
C MET A 738 -0.47 -36.34 -16.15
N GLY A 739 -0.56 -37.17 -15.11
CA GLY A 739 -1.70 -38.05 -14.81
C GLY A 739 -1.21 -39.38 -14.23
N LYS A 740 -2.03 -40.01 -13.38
CA LYS A 740 -1.64 -41.20 -12.60
C LYS A 740 -1.27 -42.38 -13.49
N GLY A 741 -0.06 -42.92 -13.32
CA GLY A 741 0.47 -44.03 -14.13
C GLY A 741 0.78 -43.72 -15.59
N SER A 742 0.81 -42.45 -16.01
CA SER A 742 1.20 -42.04 -17.37
C SER A 742 2.72 -41.96 -17.56
N ILE A 743 3.19 -42.12 -18.80
CA ILE A 743 4.61 -42.09 -19.17
C ILE A 743 4.87 -40.83 -20.01
N GLY A 744 5.53 -39.83 -19.42
CA GLY A 744 5.83 -38.55 -20.09
C GLY A 744 7.27 -38.45 -20.59
N HIS A 745 7.46 -38.18 -21.89
CA HIS A 745 8.73 -37.82 -22.50
C HIS A 745 8.78 -36.32 -22.81
N LEU A 746 9.96 -35.69 -22.72
CA LEU A 746 10.14 -34.25 -22.96
C LEU A 746 10.96 -33.99 -24.22
N GLY A 747 10.54 -33.08 -25.09
CA GLY A 747 11.32 -32.66 -26.27
C GLY A 747 11.08 -31.19 -26.65
N SER A 748 11.65 -30.73 -27.76
CA SER A 748 11.30 -29.43 -28.37
C SER A 748 9.94 -29.48 -29.06
N ALA A 749 9.25 -28.33 -29.15
CA ALA A 749 7.94 -28.25 -29.81
C ALA A 749 8.01 -28.73 -31.27
N ALA A 750 9.12 -28.45 -31.97
CA ALA A 750 9.43 -29.00 -33.29
C ALA A 750 9.47 -30.54 -33.31
N THR A 751 10.12 -31.17 -32.33
CA THR A 751 10.19 -32.63 -32.18
C THR A 751 8.80 -33.23 -31.89
N VAL A 752 7.99 -32.59 -31.03
CA VAL A 752 6.60 -33.01 -30.77
C VAL A 752 5.75 -32.90 -32.04
N ALA A 753 5.88 -31.80 -32.78
CA ALA A 753 5.16 -31.55 -34.02
C ALA A 753 5.50 -32.58 -35.11
N ALA A 754 6.80 -32.86 -35.34
CA ALA A 754 7.23 -33.92 -36.26
C ALA A 754 6.66 -35.29 -35.87
N SER A 755 6.70 -35.61 -34.57
CA SER A 755 6.25 -36.90 -34.02
C SER A 755 4.74 -37.12 -34.10
N SER A 756 3.95 -36.04 -34.17
CA SER A 756 2.49 -36.09 -34.13
C SER A 756 1.82 -36.67 -35.38
N PHE A 757 2.50 -36.66 -36.54
CA PHE A 757 1.90 -37.20 -37.78
C PHE A 757 1.63 -38.70 -37.66
N GLU A 758 2.66 -39.48 -37.32
CA GLU A 758 2.57 -40.95 -37.19
C GLU A 758 2.34 -41.45 -35.75
N MET A 759 2.29 -40.55 -34.76
CA MET A 759 2.32 -40.88 -33.33
C MET A 759 3.56 -41.71 -32.95
N ARG A 760 4.72 -41.24 -33.41
CA ARG A 760 6.03 -41.87 -33.19
C ARG A 760 7.08 -40.81 -32.98
N LEU A 761 8.01 -41.03 -32.03
CA LEU A 761 9.16 -40.15 -31.86
C LEU A 761 9.93 -40.03 -33.18
N THR A 762 9.99 -38.82 -33.71
CA THR A 762 10.50 -38.51 -35.06
C THR A 762 11.42 -37.31 -34.97
N ASP A 763 12.60 -37.40 -35.59
CA ASP A 763 13.54 -36.28 -35.65
C ASP A 763 12.99 -35.16 -36.57
N PRO A 764 12.92 -33.90 -36.11
CA PRO A 764 12.34 -32.82 -36.90
C PRO A 764 13.23 -32.37 -38.07
N HIS A 765 14.50 -32.77 -38.16
CA HIS A 765 15.47 -32.23 -39.13
C HIS A 765 15.04 -32.40 -40.60
N ASP A 766 14.41 -33.52 -40.95
CA ASP A 766 13.87 -33.79 -42.29
C ASP A 766 12.70 -32.87 -42.67
N LEU A 767 12.05 -32.21 -41.69
CA LEU A 767 10.99 -31.22 -41.91
C LEU A 767 11.48 -29.77 -41.71
N LEU A 768 12.53 -29.56 -40.93
CA LEU A 768 13.21 -28.26 -40.73
C LEU A 768 14.08 -27.84 -41.93
N SER A 769 14.57 -28.80 -42.73
CA SER A 769 15.45 -28.48 -43.86
C SER A 769 14.71 -27.86 -45.07
N LYS A 770 15.24 -26.72 -45.54
CA LYS A 770 14.73 -25.89 -46.67
C LYS A 770 13.38 -25.20 -46.45
N THR A 771 13.01 -24.85 -45.22
CA THR A 771 12.25 -23.59 -45.06
C THR A 771 13.13 -22.42 -45.53
N GLY A 772 12.56 -21.50 -46.32
CA GLY A 772 13.18 -20.18 -46.49
C GLY A 772 13.15 -19.43 -45.15
N SER A 773 13.98 -18.38 -45.00
CA SER A 773 13.90 -17.51 -43.82
C SER A 773 12.43 -17.14 -43.55
N PRO A 774 11.91 -17.37 -42.33
CA PRO A 774 10.52 -17.05 -42.03
C PRO A 774 10.31 -15.58 -42.35
N SER A 775 9.35 -15.29 -43.23
CA SER A 775 9.02 -13.91 -43.59
C SER A 775 8.62 -13.19 -42.32
N HIS A 776 9.49 -12.31 -41.82
CA HIS A 776 9.26 -11.63 -40.55
C HIS A 776 7.87 -10.98 -40.58
N PRO A 777 7.00 -11.25 -39.58
CA PRO A 777 5.73 -10.53 -39.48
C PRO A 777 6.07 -9.04 -39.46
N THR A 778 5.48 -8.28 -40.37
CA THR A 778 5.90 -6.90 -40.63
C THR A 778 5.56 -6.03 -39.44
N PHE A 779 6.56 -5.71 -38.61
CA PHE A 779 6.41 -4.83 -37.47
C PHE A 779 5.96 -3.43 -37.93
N VAL A 780 4.95 -2.88 -37.25
CA VAL A 780 4.34 -1.57 -37.57
C VAL A 780 4.44 -0.61 -36.37
N GLU A 781 4.62 0.68 -36.66
CA GLU A 781 5.08 1.72 -35.74
C GLU A 781 3.99 2.75 -35.40
N PRO A 782 3.85 3.13 -34.11
CA PRO A 782 3.29 4.43 -33.70
C PRO A 782 4.31 5.30 -32.92
N SER A 783 4.26 6.62 -33.10
CA SER A 783 5.31 7.57 -32.70
C SER A 783 5.44 7.90 -31.20
N GLY A 784 6.68 8.08 -30.71
CA GLY A 784 7.00 8.62 -29.37
C GLY A 784 6.92 10.16 -29.26
N SER A 785 7.24 10.82 -28.13
CA SER A 785 7.91 10.41 -26.86
C SER A 785 7.14 11.01 -25.64
N ARG A 786 7.62 11.66 -24.56
CA ARG A 786 8.89 11.68 -23.78
C ARG A 786 8.57 11.41 -22.28
N ALA A 787 9.29 12.01 -21.31
CA ALA A 787 9.19 11.75 -19.85
C ALA A 787 9.64 12.94 -18.96
N LEU A 788 9.30 12.94 -17.66
CA LEU A 788 10.07 13.52 -16.51
C LEU A 788 9.41 13.24 -15.11
N SER A 789 10.11 12.50 -14.24
CA SER A 789 10.31 12.59 -12.74
C SER A 789 9.18 12.88 -11.69
N PRO A 790 9.33 12.47 -10.40
CA PRO A 790 8.22 12.03 -9.52
C PRO A 790 8.21 12.61 -8.07
N GLU A 791 7.80 11.81 -7.06
CA GLU A 791 7.83 11.97 -5.56
C GLU A 791 6.51 12.39 -4.85
N ARG A 792 6.33 12.08 -3.53
CA ARG A 792 5.98 10.80 -2.85
C ARG A 792 5.69 11.03 -1.32
N LEU A 793 4.63 10.47 -0.68
CA LEU A 793 4.62 9.79 0.69
C LEU A 793 3.27 9.56 1.44
N GLU A 794 2.91 8.27 1.62
CA GLU A 794 2.58 7.48 2.85
C GLU A 794 1.37 7.71 3.83
N SER A 795 0.94 6.61 4.50
CA SER A 795 -0.26 6.41 5.36
C SER A 795 -0.06 5.37 6.52
N SER A 796 -1.08 5.12 7.38
CA SER A 796 -0.93 4.61 8.77
C SER A 796 -1.33 3.14 9.12
N ILE A 797 -1.20 2.76 10.42
CA ILE A 797 -1.03 1.39 11.01
C ILE A 797 -2.30 0.79 11.69
N PHE A 798 -2.33 -0.55 11.88
CA PHE A 798 -3.34 -1.36 12.62
C PHE A 798 -2.74 -2.27 13.76
N PRO A 799 -3.54 -2.90 14.67
CA PRO A 799 -3.07 -3.32 16.02
C PRO A 799 -2.66 -4.80 16.25
N LYS A 800 -2.02 -5.08 17.41
CA LYS A 800 -1.46 -6.39 17.85
C LYS A 800 -2.39 -7.25 18.74
N TYR A 801 -2.10 -8.56 18.85
CA TYR A 801 -2.56 -9.49 19.90
C TYR A 801 -1.44 -10.49 20.28
N THR A 802 -1.58 -11.26 21.38
CA THR A 802 -0.44 -11.89 22.09
C THR A 802 -0.57 -13.38 22.41
N GLN A 803 0.48 -14.17 22.11
CA GLN A 803 1.03 -15.31 22.89
C GLN A 803 2.32 -15.83 22.21
N GLU A 804 3.31 -16.31 22.97
CA GLU A 804 4.60 -16.82 22.45
C GLU A 804 4.81 -18.34 22.71
N PRO A 805 5.42 -19.09 21.76
CA PRO A 805 5.91 -20.46 22.00
C PRO A 805 7.15 -20.52 22.91
N ARG A 806 7.54 -21.73 23.36
CA ARG A 806 8.76 -21.97 24.15
C ARG A 806 9.83 -22.71 23.33
N PHE A 807 11.08 -22.25 23.42
CA PHE A 807 12.23 -22.86 22.76
C PHE A 807 12.83 -24.01 23.59
N PRO A 808 12.92 -25.26 23.06
CA PRO A 808 13.61 -26.37 23.72
C PRO A 808 15.14 -26.18 23.65
N GLY A 809 15.86 -26.61 24.70
CA GLY A 809 17.33 -26.53 24.72
C GLY A 809 18.05 -27.70 24.03
N THR A 810 17.42 -28.86 23.99
CA THR A 810 17.98 -30.10 23.43
C THR A 810 16.84 -30.95 22.87
N LEU A 811 16.98 -31.43 21.63
CA LEU A 811 16.08 -32.42 21.02
C LEU A 811 16.62 -33.83 21.24
N ARG A 812 15.73 -34.84 21.30
CA ARG A 812 16.08 -36.26 21.46
C ARG A 812 15.13 -37.13 20.65
N GLY A 813 15.65 -38.19 20.05
CA GLY A 813 14.87 -39.04 19.17
C GLY A 813 15.65 -40.21 18.60
N LYS A 814 15.01 -40.98 17.71
CA LYS A 814 15.66 -42.02 16.90
C LYS A 814 15.82 -41.57 15.46
N VAL A 815 16.95 -41.95 14.87
CA VAL A 815 17.24 -41.73 13.45
C VAL A 815 16.35 -42.60 12.57
N GLN A 816 15.66 -41.99 11.61
CA GLN A 816 15.04 -42.62 10.45
C GLN A 816 15.89 -42.32 9.22
N LEU A 817 16.48 -43.36 8.60
CA LEU A 817 17.30 -43.18 7.40
C LEU A 817 16.46 -43.00 6.14
N LEU A 818 16.84 -42.02 5.32
CA LEU A 818 16.37 -41.81 3.94
C LEU A 818 17.56 -41.66 2.98
N GLY A 819 17.33 -41.91 1.69
CA GLY A 819 18.38 -41.86 0.66
C GLY A 819 18.76 -40.43 0.21
N ASP A 820 19.57 -40.36 -0.85
CA ASP A 820 19.77 -39.14 -1.64
C ASP A 820 18.52 -38.78 -2.45
N PHE A 821 18.38 -37.51 -2.82
CA PHE A 821 17.42 -37.00 -3.81
C PHE A 821 15.93 -37.25 -3.51
N ILE A 822 15.54 -37.38 -2.23
CA ILE A 822 14.14 -37.39 -1.80
C ILE A 822 13.49 -36.07 -2.25
N ASP A 823 12.49 -36.17 -3.12
CA ASP A 823 11.84 -35.01 -3.74
C ASP A 823 10.53 -34.59 -3.05
N THR A 824 10.06 -33.37 -3.36
CA THR A 824 8.84 -32.80 -2.77
C THR A 824 7.55 -33.50 -3.17
N ASP A 825 7.52 -34.20 -4.30
CA ASP A 825 6.35 -34.93 -4.78
C ASP A 825 6.26 -36.31 -4.11
N ALA A 826 7.39 -36.88 -3.68
CA ALA A 826 7.45 -38.02 -2.76
C ALA A 826 7.06 -37.62 -1.32
N LEU A 827 7.50 -36.45 -0.83
CA LEU A 827 7.13 -35.94 0.50
C LEU A 827 5.66 -35.51 0.59
N ALA A 828 5.13 -34.86 -0.44
CA ALA A 828 3.75 -34.37 -0.51
C ALA A 828 3.15 -34.59 -1.92
N PRO A 829 2.56 -35.77 -2.20
CA PRO A 829 2.07 -36.13 -3.54
C PRO A 829 0.97 -35.20 -4.04
N ALA A 830 1.09 -34.78 -5.30
CA ALA A 830 0.27 -33.72 -5.90
C ALA A 830 -1.25 -33.98 -5.82
N GLU A 831 -1.68 -35.25 -5.90
CA GLU A 831 -3.09 -35.64 -5.92
C GLU A 831 -3.85 -35.41 -4.60
N PHE A 832 -3.16 -35.14 -3.48
CA PHE A 832 -3.79 -34.91 -2.17
C PHE A 832 -3.81 -33.42 -1.73
N LEU A 833 -3.02 -32.56 -2.38
CA LEU A 833 -2.76 -31.19 -1.91
C LEU A 833 -3.99 -30.26 -1.90
N MET A 834 -5.02 -30.57 -2.68
CA MET A 834 -6.24 -29.76 -2.77
C MET A 834 -7.27 -30.04 -1.67
N ASP A 835 -7.08 -31.11 -0.92
CA ASP A 835 -8.08 -31.66 0.01
C ASP A 835 -7.67 -31.47 1.48
N MET A 836 -6.43 -31.04 1.72
CA MET A 836 -5.76 -31.09 3.02
C MET A 836 -5.24 -29.71 3.40
N LYS A 837 -5.50 -29.30 4.64
CA LYS A 837 -5.29 -27.92 5.12
C LYS A 837 -4.51 -27.83 6.42
N THR A 838 -4.25 -28.96 7.09
CA THR A 838 -3.45 -29.02 8.31
C THR A 838 -2.26 -29.93 8.12
N ASN A 839 -1.23 -29.76 8.95
CA ASN A 839 -0.02 -30.59 8.90
C ASN A 839 -0.38 -32.08 9.00
N GLU A 840 -1.23 -32.45 9.97
CA GLU A 840 -1.64 -33.82 10.26
C GLU A 840 -2.35 -34.46 9.06
N GLN A 841 -3.21 -33.70 8.37
CA GLN A 841 -3.91 -34.18 7.16
C GLN A 841 -2.92 -34.51 6.04
N ILE A 842 -1.99 -33.61 5.74
CA ILE A 842 -0.96 -33.84 4.71
C ILE A 842 0.00 -34.96 5.14
N GLY A 843 0.30 -35.05 6.43
CA GLY A 843 1.09 -36.11 7.07
C GLY A 843 0.53 -37.52 6.83
N LEU A 844 -0.78 -37.69 6.62
CA LEU A 844 -1.37 -38.98 6.24
C LEU A 844 -0.87 -39.53 4.89
N HIS A 845 -0.23 -38.69 4.06
CA HIS A 845 0.27 -39.06 2.74
C HIS A 845 1.80 -38.91 2.60
N CYS A 846 2.48 -38.47 3.65
CA CYS A 846 3.94 -38.31 3.67
C CYS A 846 4.67 -39.62 3.33
N LEU A 847 5.49 -39.58 2.27
CA LEU A 847 6.25 -40.71 1.71
C LEU A 847 5.41 -41.99 1.45
N GLN A 848 4.08 -41.87 1.28
CA GLN A 848 3.15 -43.01 1.22
C GLN A 848 3.55 -44.06 0.17
N TYR A 849 4.06 -43.62 -0.99
CA TYR A 849 4.40 -44.50 -2.11
C TYR A 849 5.84 -45.00 -2.12
N THR A 850 6.75 -44.37 -1.38
CA THR A 850 8.18 -44.69 -1.38
C THR A 850 8.66 -45.36 -0.09
N HIS A 851 8.12 -44.93 1.07
CA HIS A 851 8.50 -45.43 2.39
C HIS A 851 7.24 -45.67 3.24
N PRO A 852 6.41 -46.70 2.94
CA PRO A 852 5.07 -46.85 3.51
C PRO A 852 5.02 -46.98 5.04
N LEU A 853 6.11 -47.45 5.68
CA LEU A 853 6.24 -47.59 7.15
C LEU A 853 6.71 -46.30 7.86
N PHE A 854 7.13 -45.27 7.13
CA PHE A 854 7.75 -44.04 7.67
C PHE A 854 6.90 -43.37 8.76
N ARG A 855 5.58 -43.31 8.53
CA ARG A 855 4.62 -42.61 9.39
C ARG A 855 4.40 -43.33 10.72
N GLN A 856 4.16 -44.63 10.69
CA GLN A 856 4.09 -45.48 11.89
C GLN A 856 5.39 -45.38 12.71
N ARG A 857 6.55 -45.39 12.04
CA ARG A 857 7.84 -45.27 12.74
C ARG A 857 8.05 -43.91 13.39
N ALA A 858 7.54 -42.83 12.81
CA ALA A 858 7.56 -41.52 13.46
C ALA A 858 6.74 -41.52 14.77
N GLU A 859 5.56 -42.17 14.78
CA GLU A 859 4.75 -42.42 16.00
C GLU A 859 5.50 -43.29 17.04
N GLU A 860 6.36 -44.22 16.59
CA GLU A 860 7.26 -45.05 17.43
C GLU A 860 8.53 -44.31 17.94
N GLY A 861 8.61 -42.99 17.71
CA GLY A 861 9.69 -42.11 18.17
C GLY A 861 10.87 -41.97 17.20
N PHE A 862 10.71 -42.34 15.93
CA PHE A 862 11.70 -42.08 14.87
C PHE A 862 11.46 -40.71 14.22
N ASN A 863 11.48 -39.67 15.08
CA ASN A 863 11.18 -38.27 14.81
C ASN A 863 12.36 -37.45 14.24
N ILE A 864 13.53 -38.05 14.03
CA ILE A 864 14.71 -37.38 13.46
C ILE A 864 15.10 -38.05 12.15
N ILE A 865 15.08 -37.32 11.03
CA ILE A 865 15.51 -37.85 9.73
C ILE A 865 17.01 -37.64 9.56
N VAL A 866 17.70 -38.65 9.03
CA VAL A 866 19.03 -38.49 8.43
C VAL A 866 18.98 -38.91 6.96
N ALA A 867 19.37 -38.01 6.06
CA ALA A 867 19.22 -38.14 4.61
C ALA A 867 20.49 -37.78 3.83
N GLY A 868 20.50 -38.16 2.54
CA GLY A 868 21.60 -37.92 1.61
C GLY A 868 21.66 -36.50 1.03
N GLN A 869 22.07 -36.40 -0.24
CA GLN A 869 22.20 -35.16 -1.00
C GLN A 869 20.84 -34.61 -1.48
N ALA A 870 20.74 -33.28 -1.59
CA ALA A 870 19.64 -32.53 -2.18
C ALA A 870 18.23 -32.97 -1.69
N PHE A 871 18.07 -33.11 -0.38
CA PHE A 871 16.78 -33.43 0.24
C PHE A 871 15.76 -32.32 0.00
N GLY A 872 14.54 -32.70 -0.36
CA GLY A 872 13.45 -31.77 -0.68
C GLY A 872 13.54 -31.14 -2.08
N CYS A 873 14.23 -31.77 -3.03
CA CYS A 873 14.35 -31.23 -4.39
C CYS A 873 13.02 -31.27 -5.18
N GLY A 874 12.86 -30.38 -6.18
CA GLY A 874 11.71 -30.39 -7.10
C GLY A 874 10.82 -29.14 -7.03
N SER A 875 9.59 -29.30 -6.52
CA SER A 875 8.54 -28.28 -6.52
C SER A 875 8.67 -27.34 -5.31
N SER A 876 8.27 -26.07 -5.43
CA SER A 876 8.38 -25.05 -4.35
C SER A 876 7.46 -25.26 -3.12
N ARG A 877 6.86 -26.45 -2.98
CA ARG A 877 5.77 -26.77 -2.05
C ARG A 877 6.22 -26.74 -0.60
N GLU A 878 5.67 -25.80 0.16
CA GLU A 878 5.77 -25.77 1.62
C GLU A 878 5.04 -26.96 2.28
N GLN A 879 4.08 -27.55 1.57
CA GLN A 879 3.35 -28.75 1.98
C GLN A 879 4.28 -29.96 2.22
N ALA A 880 5.45 -30.01 1.60
CA ALA A 880 6.47 -31.04 1.86
C ALA A 880 7.07 -30.94 3.28
N VAL A 881 7.12 -29.74 3.85
CA VAL A 881 7.52 -29.51 5.26
C VAL A 881 6.34 -29.71 6.20
N MET A 882 5.13 -29.27 5.82
CA MET A 882 3.89 -29.54 6.56
C MET A 882 3.65 -31.05 6.74
N ALA A 883 3.94 -31.86 5.72
CA ALA A 883 3.84 -33.32 5.75
C ALA A 883 4.72 -33.94 6.84
N LEU A 884 5.98 -33.48 6.95
CA LEU A 884 6.94 -33.96 7.95
C LEU A 884 6.52 -33.56 9.37
N LEU A 885 6.13 -32.28 9.57
CA LEU A 885 5.59 -31.80 10.84
C LEU A 885 4.32 -32.57 11.24
N GLY A 886 3.47 -32.92 10.26
CA GLY A 886 2.26 -33.72 10.45
C GLY A 886 2.50 -35.17 10.84
N CYS A 887 3.69 -35.70 10.58
CA CYS A 887 4.13 -37.00 11.08
C CYS A 887 4.83 -36.91 12.44
N GLY A 888 5.00 -35.72 13.03
CA GLY A 888 5.76 -35.52 14.26
C GLY A 888 7.28 -35.55 14.09
N ILE A 889 7.80 -35.25 12.89
CA ILE A 889 9.25 -35.09 12.67
C ILE A 889 9.70 -33.76 13.28
N GLU A 890 10.70 -33.81 14.16
CA GLU A 890 11.27 -32.63 14.84
C GLU A 890 12.46 -32.03 14.09
N CYS A 891 13.26 -32.86 13.40
CA CYS A 891 14.45 -32.40 12.69
C CYS A 891 14.78 -33.26 11.45
N VAL A 892 15.35 -32.62 10.43
CA VAL A 892 15.97 -33.27 9.28
C VAL A 892 17.45 -32.91 9.23
N ILE A 893 18.32 -33.92 9.10
CA ILE A 893 19.76 -33.76 8.92
C ILE A 893 20.14 -34.32 7.54
N ALA A 894 20.73 -33.51 6.66
CA ALA A 894 21.02 -33.92 5.28
C ALA A 894 22.41 -33.46 4.81
N LYS A 895 22.97 -34.12 3.78
CA LYS A 895 24.25 -33.71 3.19
C LYS A 895 24.13 -32.36 2.47
N SER A 896 22.97 -32.15 1.84
CA SER A 896 22.49 -30.86 1.35
C SER A 896 20.96 -30.88 1.25
N PHE A 897 20.36 -29.69 1.30
CA PHE A 897 18.94 -29.47 1.02
C PHE A 897 18.80 -28.69 -0.28
N ALA A 898 17.71 -28.91 -1.01
CA ALA A 898 17.37 -28.01 -2.11
C ALA A 898 16.90 -26.64 -1.56
N PHE A 899 17.44 -25.56 -2.10
CA PHE A 899 17.30 -24.18 -1.62
C PHE A 899 15.88 -23.79 -1.15
N ILE A 900 14.85 -24.04 -1.96
CA ILE A 900 13.46 -23.65 -1.61
C ILE A 900 12.95 -24.47 -0.41
N PHE A 901 13.28 -25.76 -0.34
CA PHE A 901 12.93 -26.58 0.81
C PHE A 901 13.71 -26.15 2.07
N GLN A 902 15.00 -25.79 1.91
CA GLN A 902 15.79 -25.22 3.01
C GLN A 902 15.16 -23.94 3.59
N ARG A 903 14.51 -23.11 2.77
CA ARG A 903 13.75 -21.93 3.24
C ARG A 903 12.42 -22.28 3.89
N ASN A 904 11.69 -23.23 3.31
CA ASN A 904 10.39 -23.65 3.84
C ASN A 904 10.50 -24.25 5.26
N MET A 905 11.62 -24.90 5.60
CA MET A 905 11.86 -25.47 6.93
C MET A 905 11.78 -24.45 8.08
N PRO A 906 12.69 -23.46 8.23
CA PRO A 906 12.65 -22.48 9.32
C PRO A 906 11.41 -21.60 9.24
N ASN A 907 10.90 -21.29 8.04
CA ASN A 907 9.68 -20.50 7.86
C ASN A 907 8.44 -21.18 8.46
N LEU A 908 8.35 -22.51 8.40
CA LEU A 908 7.27 -23.29 9.03
C LEU A 908 7.65 -23.88 10.40
N GLY A 909 8.85 -23.61 10.91
CA GLY A 909 9.31 -24.07 12.23
C GLY A 909 9.82 -25.53 12.28
N LEU A 910 10.19 -26.13 11.15
CA LEU A 910 10.94 -27.40 11.12
C LEU A 910 12.45 -27.13 11.18
N LEU A 911 13.19 -27.91 11.98
CA LEU A 911 14.65 -27.77 12.08
C LEU A 911 15.37 -28.55 10.97
N GLY A 912 16.03 -27.84 10.05
CA GLY A 912 16.99 -28.42 9.10
C GLY A 912 18.44 -28.24 9.58
N ILE A 913 19.27 -29.27 9.48
CA ILE A 913 20.71 -29.20 9.75
C ILE A 913 21.48 -29.76 8.55
N THR A 914 22.33 -28.93 7.94
CA THR A 914 23.23 -29.39 6.87
C THR A 914 24.48 -30.01 7.51
N MET A 915 24.75 -31.27 7.20
CA MET A 915 25.86 -32.05 7.76
C MET A 915 26.69 -32.66 6.62
N PRO A 916 27.80 -32.05 6.19
CA PRO A 916 28.62 -32.59 5.10
C PRO A 916 29.61 -33.69 5.55
N ASN A 917 29.68 -34.00 6.85
CA ASN A 917 30.70 -34.89 7.41
C ASN A 917 30.36 -36.38 7.21
N GLU A 918 31.09 -37.08 6.34
CA GLU A 918 30.90 -38.52 6.09
C GLU A 918 31.01 -39.41 7.35
N SER A 919 31.80 -39.00 8.36
CA SER A 919 31.90 -39.76 9.62
C SER A 919 30.65 -39.66 10.51
N PHE A 920 29.78 -38.66 10.29
CA PHE A 920 28.44 -38.65 10.88
C PHE A 920 27.55 -39.74 10.25
N TYR A 921 27.57 -39.90 8.91
CA TYR A 921 26.79 -40.93 8.21
C TYR A 921 27.26 -42.35 8.53
N ALA A 922 28.53 -42.55 8.87
CA ALA A 922 29.03 -43.84 9.36
C ALA A 922 28.49 -44.21 10.75
N ALA A 923 28.12 -43.22 11.57
CA ALA A 923 27.54 -43.40 12.91
C ALA A 923 26.00 -43.38 12.93
N ALA A 924 25.38 -42.61 12.03
CA ALA A 924 23.95 -42.51 11.84
C ALA A 924 23.38 -43.76 11.15
N LYS A 925 22.98 -44.73 11.95
CA LYS A 925 22.30 -45.96 11.52
C LYS A 925 20.81 -45.81 11.76
N ASP A 926 20.00 -46.58 11.03
CA ASP A 926 18.55 -46.60 11.25
C ASP A 926 18.23 -47.09 12.67
N GLY A 927 17.43 -46.33 13.41
CA GLY A 927 17.14 -46.57 14.82
C GLY A 927 18.22 -46.14 15.82
N SER A 928 19.32 -45.49 15.39
CA SER A 928 20.28 -44.88 16.34
C SER A 928 19.59 -43.81 17.20
N GLU A 929 19.77 -43.91 18.52
CA GLU A 929 19.42 -42.83 19.46
C GLU A 929 20.32 -41.62 19.21
N ILE A 930 19.72 -40.44 19.05
CA ILE A 930 20.40 -39.18 18.73
C ILE A 930 19.92 -38.07 19.67
N SER A 931 20.81 -37.14 20.03
CA SER A 931 20.43 -35.91 20.73
C SER A 931 21.15 -34.68 20.17
N ILE A 932 20.40 -33.60 20.01
CA ILE A 932 20.83 -32.37 19.32
C ILE A 932 20.76 -31.22 20.33
N ASP A 933 21.90 -30.66 20.72
CA ASP A 933 21.99 -29.47 21.57
C ASP A 933 22.00 -28.20 20.70
N LEU A 934 20.92 -27.43 20.82
CA LEU A 934 20.67 -26.22 20.01
C LEU A 934 21.36 -24.96 20.57
N ARG A 935 22.06 -25.07 21.71
CA ARG A 935 22.83 -23.98 22.32
C ARG A 935 24.33 -24.16 22.13
N ALA A 936 24.79 -25.42 22.12
CA ALA A 936 26.17 -25.78 21.80
C ALA A 936 26.40 -25.96 20.29
N HIS A 937 25.33 -26.04 19.48
CA HIS A 937 25.36 -26.47 18.07
C HIS A 937 26.04 -27.84 17.89
N VAL A 938 25.62 -28.81 18.71
CA VAL A 938 26.24 -30.14 18.78
C VAL A 938 25.22 -31.25 18.58
N ILE A 939 25.56 -32.24 17.76
CA ILE A 939 24.89 -33.52 17.66
C ILE A 939 25.71 -34.59 18.40
N HIS A 940 25.05 -35.40 19.22
CA HIS A 940 25.59 -36.60 19.84
C HIS A 940 24.87 -37.85 19.31
N ILE A 941 25.65 -38.81 18.83
CA ILE A 941 25.18 -40.10 18.28
C ILE A 941 26.31 -41.14 18.36
N ASP A 942 25.99 -42.40 18.71
CA ASP A 942 26.94 -43.52 18.87
C ASP A 942 28.18 -43.17 19.75
N GLY A 943 27.98 -42.32 20.77
CA GLY A 943 29.04 -41.80 21.66
C GLY A 943 29.94 -40.71 21.06
N LEU A 944 29.79 -40.40 19.77
CA LEU A 944 30.54 -39.36 19.05
C LEU A 944 29.91 -37.96 19.22
N ARG A 945 30.66 -36.94 18.81
CA ARG A 945 30.27 -35.52 18.85
C ARG A 945 30.52 -34.90 17.48
N PHE A 946 29.50 -34.27 16.91
CA PHE A 946 29.57 -33.53 15.65
C PHE A 946 29.07 -32.10 15.86
N GLU A 947 29.75 -31.12 15.27
CA GLU A 947 29.35 -29.70 15.30
C GLU A 947 28.57 -29.35 14.04
N PHE A 948 27.64 -28.42 14.13
CA PHE A 948 26.88 -27.90 12.99
C PHE A 948 26.74 -26.38 13.03
N GLU A 949 26.24 -25.78 11.95
CA GLU A 949 25.94 -24.36 11.88
C GLU A 949 24.47 -24.13 11.51
N LEU A 950 23.92 -23.01 12.01
CA LEU A 950 22.64 -22.45 11.59
C LEU A 950 22.85 -20.94 11.42
N SER A 951 22.34 -20.34 10.34
CA SER A 951 22.35 -18.88 10.21
C SER A 951 21.49 -18.23 11.29
N GLN A 952 21.76 -16.95 11.59
CA GLN A 952 20.94 -16.18 12.52
C GLN A 952 19.45 -16.23 12.15
N MET A 953 19.11 -16.13 10.87
CA MET A 953 17.72 -16.19 10.41
C MET A 953 17.08 -17.56 10.70
N GLU A 954 17.76 -18.67 10.39
CA GLU A 954 17.28 -20.03 10.71
C GLU A 954 17.07 -20.20 12.23
N GLN A 955 18.00 -19.69 13.05
CA GLN A 955 17.90 -19.74 14.52
C GLN A 955 16.73 -18.92 15.07
N GLU A 956 16.58 -17.64 14.67
CA GLU A 956 15.55 -16.76 15.21
C GLU A 956 14.14 -17.17 14.72
N LEU A 957 14.00 -17.61 13.46
CA LEU A 957 12.73 -18.14 12.94
C LEU A 957 12.30 -19.42 13.66
N PHE A 958 13.21 -20.38 13.83
CA PHE A 958 12.92 -21.61 14.59
C PHE A 958 12.61 -21.28 16.06
N ARG A 959 13.31 -20.30 16.66
CA ARG A 959 13.04 -19.84 18.03
C ARG A 959 11.65 -19.23 18.21
N HIS A 960 11.14 -18.54 17.20
CA HIS A 960 9.78 -18.00 17.21
C HIS A 960 8.70 -18.99 16.77
N GLY A 961 9.06 -20.18 16.27
CA GLY A 961 8.09 -21.17 15.79
C GLY A 961 7.55 -20.82 14.40
N GLY A 962 8.42 -20.33 13.51
CA GLY A 962 8.08 -19.99 12.13
C GLY A 962 7.80 -18.52 11.88
N ILE A 963 7.85 -18.13 10.60
CA ILE A 963 7.84 -16.74 10.13
C ILE A 963 6.52 -16.02 10.47
N THR A 964 5.39 -16.74 10.42
CA THR A 964 4.08 -16.25 10.82
C THR A 964 4.02 -15.85 12.29
N SER A 965 4.65 -16.63 13.18
CA SER A 965 4.66 -16.33 14.62
C SER A 965 5.60 -15.15 14.92
N ALA A 966 6.76 -15.11 14.27
CA ALA A 966 7.66 -13.96 14.32
C ALA A 966 6.96 -12.66 13.82
N PHE A 967 6.22 -12.71 12.71
CA PHE A 967 5.49 -11.54 12.20
C PHE A 967 4.39 -11.07 13.17
N ARG A 968 3.65 -11.98 13.83
CA ARG A 968 2.66 -11.59 14.85
C ARG A 968 3.30 -10.81 16.02
N LYS A 969 4.57 -11.07 16.34
CA LYS A 969 5.34 -10.35 17.35
C LYS A 969 5.86 -9.00 16.85
N PHE A 970 6.57 -9.01 15.72
CA PHE A 970 7.36 -7.87 15.23
C PHE A 970 6.58 -6.96 14.26
N GLY A 971 5.68 -7.52 13.44
CA GLY A 971 5.00 -6.81 12.36
C GLY A 971 5.96 -6.48 11.22
N ASN A 972 5.84 -5.29 10.64
CA ASN A 972 6.64 -4.90 9.47
C ASN A 972 8.16 -4.78 9.74
N SER A 973 8.60 -4.70 11.01
CA SER A 973 10.03 -4.76 11.36
C SER A 973 10.59 -6.19 11.43
N LEU A 974 9.82 -7.20 11.03
CA LEU A 974 10.17 -8.64 11.09
C LEU A 974 11.64 -8.94 10.77
N PHE A 975 12.11 -8.62 9.56
CA PHE A 975 13.46 -9.00 9.15
C PHE A 975 14.54 -8.13 9.79
N GLU A 976 14.20 -6.93 10.28
CA GLU A 976 15.09 -6.11 11.09
C GLU A 976 15.37 -6.80 12.44
N GLU A 977 14.31 -7.20 13.14
CA GLU A 977 14.35 -7.87 14.44
C GLU A 977 15.02 -9.26 14.40
N LEU A 978 14.90 -9.96 13.27
CA LEU A 978 15.54 -11.25 13.02
C LEU A 978 17.00 -11.11 12.54
N THR A 979 17.41 -9.97 11.98
CA THR A 979 18.81 -9.72 11.53
C THR A 979 19.63 -8.81 12.45
N ALA A 980 19.01 -8.11 13.40
CA ALA A 980 19.70 -7.29 14.40
C ALA A 980 20.76 -8.11 15.17
N ALA A 981 21.99 -7.62 15.22
CA ALA A 981 23.15 -8.39 15.70
C ALA A 981 23.12 -8.62 17.21
N LYS A 982 22.57 -9.78 17.63
CA LYS A 982 22.54 -10.24 19.02
C LYS A 982 23.84 -11.00 19.33
N ASN A 983 24.66 -10.48 20.23
CA ASN A 983 25.95 -11.08 20.60
C ASN A 983 25.78 -12.45 21.29
N VAL A 984 25.86 -13.53 20.50
CA VAL A 984 25.97 -14.92 21.00
C VAL A 984 27.45 -15.26 21.16
N GLY A 985 27.90 -15.44 22.41
CA GLY A 985 29.33 -15.47 22.74
C GLY A 985 30.02 -16.84 22.70
N THR A 986 31.33 -16.83 22.43
CA THR A 986 32.25 -17.98 22.57
C THR A 986 33.15 -17.84 23.82
N SER A 987 33.81 -18.92 24.24
CA SER A 987 34.15 -19.16 25.64
C SER A 987 35.54 -18.68 26.14
N HIS A 988 35.52 -18.18 27.38
CA HIS A 988 36.59 -18.18 28.39
C HIS A 988 38.07 -18.28 27.98
N LYS A 989 38.76 -17.13 28.00
CA LYS A 989 39.98 -16.84 28.81
C LYS A 989 40.31 -15.35 28.66
N GLU A 990 40.91 -14.65 29.63
CA GLU A 990 41.30 -15.00 31.01
C GLU A 990 40.88 -13.82 31.94
N LYS A 991 41.08 -13.90 33.26
CA LYS A 991 40.59 -12.85 34.17
C LYS A 991 41.52 -11.62 34.17
N ASP A 992 40.93 -10.44 34.09
CA ASP A 992 41.44 -9.29 34.84
C ASP A 992 40.30 -8.45 35.44
N CYS A 993 40.59 -7.70 36.52
CA CYS A 993 39.59 -7.47 37.59
C CYS A 993 39.12 -6.01 37.73
N HIS A 994 37.99 -5.64 37.11
CA HIS A 994 37.30 -4.38 37.39
C HIS A 994 35.78 -4.54 37.65
N ALA A 995 35.18 -3.50 38.24
CA ALA A 995 33.93 -3.54 39.00
C ALA A 995 32.64 -3.44 38.11
N PRO A 996 31.45 -3.80 38.62
CA PRO A 996 30.23 -3.95 37.81
C PRO A 996 29.43 -2.64 37.62
N ASN A 997 28.52 -2.71 36.63
CA ASN A 997 27.52 -1.72 36.17
C ASN A 997 28.05 -0.54 35.34
N GLU A 998 27.50 -0.38 34.12
CA GLU A 998 26.84 0.87 33.70
C GLU A 998 25.97 0.70 32.44
N LEU A 999 24.95 1.54 32.27
CA LEU A 999 24.04 1.58 31.12
C LEU A 999 24.64 2.45 30.01
N GLN A 1000 25.59 1.89 29.24
CA GLN A 1000 26.26 2.60 28.16
C GLN A 1000 25.42 2.62 26.87
N TRP A 1001 24.54 3.63 26.71
CA TRP A 1001 24.29 4.39 25.46
C TRP A 1001 23.36 5.59 25.77
N THR A 1002 23.97 6.70 26.18
CA THR A 1002 23.29 7.98 26.41
C THR A 1002 24.19 9.12 25.94
N LEU A 1003 23.63 10.12 25.28
CA LEU A 1003 24.37 11.32 24.87
C LEU A 1003 24.28 12.44 25.91
N ALA A 1004 23.61 12.21 27.04
CA ALA A 1004 23.45 13.17 28.13
C ALA A 1004 24.78 13.83 28.53
N LEU A 1005 24.73 15.12 28.90
CA LEU A 1005 25.88 15.84 29.42
C LEU A 1005 26.37 15.15 30.72
N PRO A 1006 27.61 14.63 30.76
CA PRO A 1006 28.22 14.13 31.99
C PRO A 1006 28.26 15.22 33.06
N GLU A 1007 28.17 14.85 34.34
CA GLU A 1007 28.22 15.82 35.45
C GLU A 1007 29.59 16.53 35.55
N SER A 1008 30.63 15.98 34.91
CA SER A 1008 31.94 16.61 34.73
C SER A 1008 32.00 17.63 33.58
N GLU A 1009 31.08 17.58 32.61
CA GLU A 1009 30.93 18.57 31.51
C GLU A 1009 29.84 19.62 31.82
N ASP A 1010 29.07 19.43 32.89
CA ASP A 1010 27.93 20.28 33.24
C ASP A 1010 28.32 21.40 34.22
N ASP A 1011 28.23 22.66 33.78
CA ASP A 1011 28.48 23.81 34.65
C ASP A 1011 27.50 23.78 35.86
N PRO A 1012 28.00 23.72 37.10
CA PRO A 1012 27.14 23.54 38.27
C PRO A 1012 26.08 24.63 38.45
N LYS A 1013 26.33 25.86 38.00
CA LYS A 1013 25.39 26.98 38.09
C LYS A 1013 24.31 26.88 37.01
N ILE A 1014 24.63 26.34 35.84
CA ILE A 1014 23.65 26.03 34.78
C ILE A 1014 22.79 24.83 35.21
N ARG A 1015 23.42 23.79 35.77
CA ARG A 1015 22.78 22.57 36.31
C ARG A 1015 21.74 22.91 37.38
N GLU A 1016 22.17 23.60 38.45
CA GLU A 1016 21.32 24.04 39.56
C GLU A 1016 20.16 24.94 39.08
N LYS A 1017 20.45 25.93 38.23
CA LYS A 1017 19.51 26.99 37.88
C LYS A 1017 18.50 26.61 36.81
N TYR A 1018 18.91 25.81 35.81
CA TYR A 1018 18.12 25.55 34.60
C TYR A 1018 17.76 24.08 34.36
N ARG A 1019 18.30 23.13 35.15
CA ARG A 1019 18.01 21.70 35.00
C ARG A 1019 17.36 21.01 36.22
N PRO A 1020 16.31 21.59 36.86
CA PRO A 1020 15.57 20.97 37.96
C PRO A 1020 14.72 19.74 37.55
N PHE A 1021 14.86 19.26 36.31
CA PHE A 1021 14.26 18.01 35.80
C PHE A 1021 15.19 16.80 35.97
N LEU A 1022 16.47 17.02 36.28
CA LEU A 1022 17.45 15.98 36.53
C LEU A 1022 17.18 15.30 37.88
N LEU A 1023 17.37 13.99 37.91
CA LEU A 1023 17.16 13.13 39.07
C LEU A 1023 18.50 12.82 39.73
N ASN A 1024 18.49 12.40 41.00
CA ASN A 1024 19.71 11.88 41.63
C ASN A 1024 20.14 10.56 40.96
N PRO A 1025 21.42 10.12 41.06
CA PRO A 1025 21.90 8.96 40.32
C PRO A 1025 21.12 7.65 40.54
N GLN A 1026 20.59 7.44 41.75
CA GLN A 1026 19.78 6.25 42.07
C GLN A 1026 18.41 6.31 41.37
N GLN A 1027 17.74 7.47 41.40
CA GLN A 1027 16.49 7.69 40.68
C GLN A 1027 16.68 7.71 39.16
N ALA A 1028 17.82 8.21 38.66
CA ALA A 1028 18.12 8.26 37.23
C ALA A 1028 18.30 6.86 36.62
N ALA A 1029 18.90 5.91 37.35
CA ALA A 1029 19.00 4.51 36.91
C ALA A 1029 17.63 3.80 36.81
N GLU A 1030 16.62 4.29 37.53
CA GLU A 1030 15.26 3.75 37.52
C GLU A 1030 14.29 4.48 36.57
N ASP A 1031 14.66 5.65 36.07
CA ASP A 1031 13.78 6.51 35.28
C ASP A 1031 13.39 5.92 33.91
N TRP A 1032 12.14 6.15 33.52
CA TRP A 1032 11.57 5.57 32.31
C TRP A 1032 12.16 6.19 31.03
N ALA A 1033 12.56 7.47 31.06
CA ALA A 1033 13.17 8.13 29.90
C ALA A 1033 14.53 7.53 29.53
N ASN A 1034 15.25 6.92 30.49
CA ASN A 1034 16.50 6.19 30.26
C ASN A 1034 16.29 4.75 29.74
N ARG A 1035 15.05 4.28 29.64
CA ARG A 1035 14.68 2.94 29.13
C ARG A 1035 13.94 2.98 27.78
N LEU A 1036 13.85 4.15 27.16
CA LEU A 1036 13.30 4.29 25.81
C LEU A 1036 14.28 3.76 24.75
N GLU A 1037 13.76 3.09 23.75
CA GLU A 1037 14.44 2.84 22.46
C GLU A 1037 14.36 4.15 21.66
N LEU A 1038 15.50 4.71 21.23
CA LEU A 1038 15.63 6.05 20.63
C LEU A 1038 16.74 6.08 19.55
N ASP A 1039 17.15 4.92 19.06
CA ASP A 1039 18.49 4.71 18.53
C ASP A 1039 18.72 5.48 17.22
N THR A 1040 17.71 5.55 16.34
CA THR A 1040 17.77 6.35 15.11
C THR A 1040 18.02 7.85 15.37
N VAL A 1041 17.42 8.43 16.43
CA VAL A 1041 17.62 9.85 16.75
C VAL A 1041 18.87 10.07 17.61
N LEU A 1042 19.29 9.09 18.41
CA LEU A 1042 20.59 9.09 19.08
C LEU A 1042 21.73 9.07 18.05
N ASP A 1043 21.70 8.19 17.04
CA ASP A 1043 22.70 8.15 15.96
C ASP A 1043 22.75 9.47 15.18
N MET A 1044 21.60 10.05 14.86
CA MET A 1044 21.53 11.37 14.21
C MET A 1044 22.15 12.46 15.09
N ALA A 1045 21.79 12.51 16.38
CA ALA A 1045 22.30 13.51 17.33
C ALA A 1045 23.79 13.31 17.65
N GLU A 1046 24.30 12.07 17.70
CA GLU A 1046 25.71 11.80 17.89
C GLU A 1046 26.51 12.19 16.65
N LYS A 1047 26.06 11.81 15.46
CA LYS A 1047 26.69 12.21 14.19
C LYS A 1047 26.74 13.72 14.04
N ASP A 1048 25.64 14.41 14.36
CA ASP A 1048 25.53 15.87 14.37
C ASP A 1048 26.50 16.52 15.39
N LEU A 1049 26.54 16.01 16.63
CA LEU A 1049 27.46 16.46 17.68
C LEU A 1049 28.93 16.24 17.30
N ARG A 1050 29.30 15.04 16.81
CA ARG A 1050 30.64 14.69 16.32
C ARG A 1050 31.05 15.58 15.15
N THR A 1051 30.13 15.92 14.25
CA THR A 1051 30.40 16.73 13.06
C THR A 1051 30.62 18.21 13.39
N THR A 1052 29.74 18.82 14.22
CA THR A 1052 29.82 20.27 14.49
C THR A 1052 30.56 20.63 15.77
N GLN A 1053 30.90 19.64 16.61
CA GLN A 1053 31.46 19.82 17.96
C GLN A 1053 30.60 20.74 18.85
N LYS A 1054 29.26 20.72 18.64
CA LYS A 1054 28.29 21.61 19.31
C LYS A 1054 26.96 20.90 19.55
N ARG A 1055 26.62 20.66 20.82
CA ARG A 1055 25.32 20.15 21.26
C ARG A 1055 24.19 21.08 20.82
N ILE A 1056 23.03 20.50 20.52
CA ILE A 1056 21.79 21.22 20.23
C ILE A 1056 21.30 21.91 21.51
N LYS A 1057 20.90 23.19 21.41
CA LYS A 1057 20.51 24.02 22.55
C LYS A 1057 19.01 24.25 22.59
N ILE A 1058 18.36 23.90 23.69
CA ILE A 1058 16.90 23.96 23.80
C ILE A 1058 16.48 24.80 25.01
N LEU A 1059 15.71 25.86 24.75
CA LEU A 1059 15.00 26.63 25.78
C LEU A 1059 13.58 26.07 25.95
N VAL A 1060 13.23 25.69 27.17
CA VAL A 1060 11.90 25.17 27.53
C VAL A 1060 11.12 26.22 28.33
N LEU A 1061 9.89 26.52 27.88
CA LEU A 1061 8.96 27.44 28.52
C LEU A 1061 7.68 26.72 28.98
N TYR A 1062 7.17 27.06 30.16
CA TYR A 1062 5.93 26.49 30.73
C TYR A 1062 4.99 27.59 31.27
N GLY A 1063 3.70 27.28 31.37
CA GLY A 1063 2.62 28.28 31.49
C GLY A 1063 1.98 28.50 32.86
N SER A 1064 2.47 27.86 33.93
CA SER A 1064 1.78 27.85 35.23
C SER A 1064 2.76 27.93 36.41
N LEU A 1065 2.54 28.93 37.29
CA LEU A 1065 3.27 29.18 38.54
C LEU A 1065 2.73 28.36 39.74
N ARG A 1066 1.80 27.43 39.53
CA ARG A 1066 1.25 26.60 40.62
C ARG A 1066 2.33 25.70 41.23
N LYS A 1067 2.34 25.57 42.57
CA LYS A 1067 3.28 24.69 43.30
C LYS A 1067 3.31 23.25 42.76
N ARG A 1068 2.15 22.71 42.36
CA ARG A 1068 2.03 21.54 41.48
C ARG A 1068 1.38 22.01 40.17
N SER A 1069 2.11 21.88 39.08
CA SER A 1069 1.80 22.46 37.76
C SER A 1069 2.04 21.38 36.72
N TYR A 1070 0.98 20.89 36.06
CA TYR A 1070 1.12 19.81 35.08
C TYR A 1070 1.85 20.31 33.83
N SER A 1071 1.68 21.59 33.49
CA SER A 1071 2.51 22.31 32.51
C SER A 1071 4.02 22.19 32.81
N LYS A 1072 4.42 22.35 34.08
CA LYS A 1072 5.83 22.23 34.51
C LYS A 1072 6.32 20.77 34.52
N LEU A 1073 5.49 19.83 34.97
CA LEU A 1073 5.86 18.40 34.99
C LEU A 1073 6.06 17.83 33.58
N VAL A 1074 5.18 18.16 32.63
CA VAL A 1074 5.33 17.75 31.22
C VAL A 1074 6.56 18.40 30.57
N ALA A 1075 6.88 19.66 30.93
CA ALA A 1075 8.13 20.29 30.51
C ALA A 1075 9.37 19.55 31.04
N PHE A 1076 9.32 19.00 32.26
CA PHE A 1076 10.43 18.24 32.84
C PHE A 1076 10.60 16.85 32.21
N GLU A 1077 9.51 16.14 31.91
CA GLU A 1077 9.57 14.86 31.17
C GLU A 1077 10.19 15.03 29.78
N ALA A 1078 9.68 16.00 29.01
CA ALA A 1078 10.23 16.35 27.72
C ALA A 1078 11.72 16.77 27.81
N SER A 1079 12.09 17.51 28.86
CA SER A 1079 13.48 17.90 29.11
C SER A 1079 14.41 16.70 29.37
N ARG A 1080 13.95 15.65 30.08
CA ARG A 1080 14.73 14.43 30.28
C ARG A 1080 14.98 13.67 28.99
N ILE A 1081 13.96 13.52 28.15
CA ILE A 1081 14.08 12.88 26.82
C ILE A 1081 15.12 13.64 25.98
N LEU A 1082 14.94 14.96 25.83
CA LEU A 1082 15.86 15.81 25.06
C LEU A 1082 17.29 15.84 25.62
N PHE A 1083 17.46 15.75 26.93
CA PHE A 1083 18.77 15.68 27.58
C PHE A 1083 19.45 14.34 27.31
N ARG A 1084 18.74 13.20 27.32
CA ARG A 1084 19.27 11.89 26.90
C ARG A 1084 19.69 11.87 25.42
N LEU A 1085 18.95 12.59 24.57
CA LEU A 1085 19.29 12.87 23.17
C LEU A 1085 20.48 13.85 23.00
N GLY A 1086 21.17 14.22 24.10
CA GLY A 1086 22.42 14.97 24.08
C GLY A 1086 22.30 16.48 23.97
N CYS A 1087 21.09 17.02 24.04
CA CYS A 1087 20.85 18.47 23.99
C CYS A 1087 21.29 19.16 25.30
N ASP A 1088 21.85 20.37 25.17
CA ASP A 1088 21.89 21.31 26.30
C ASP A 1088 20.49 21.88 26.47
N VAL A 1089 19.74 21.33 27.43
CA VAL A 1089 18.36 21.76 27.74
C VAL A 1089 18.39 22.72 28.93
N ARG A 1090 17.65 23.83 28.83
CA ARG A 1090 17.51 24.84 29.88
C ARG A 1090 16.04 25.23 30.04
N VAL A 1091 15.47 24.97 31.21
CA VAL A 1091 14.10 25.36 31.54
C VAL A 1091 14.11 26.73 32.22
N PHE A 1092 13.36 27.69 31.68
CA PHE A 1092 13.21 29.00 32.30
C PHE A 1092 12.12 28.96 33.38
N ASN A 1093 12.41 29.46 34.60
CA ASN A 1093 11.38 29.72 35.60
C ASN A 1093 10.81 31.14 35.41
N PRO A 1094 9.52 31.32 35.05
CA PRO A 1094 8.90 32.63 34.88
C PRO A 1094 8.52 33.36 36.17
N GLU A 1095 8.77 32.76 37.33
CA GLU A 1095 8.61 33.41 38.62
C GLU A 1095 9.49 34.68 38.72
N GLY A 1096 8.90 35.79 39.15
CA GLY A 1096 9.57 37.10 39.19
C GLY A 1096 9.76 37.77 37.82
N LEU A 1097 9.24 37.23 36.72
CA LEU A 1097 9.18 37.95 35.45
C LEU A 1097 8.07 39.03 35.52
N PRO A 1098 8.38 40.34 35.44
CA PRO A 1098 7.41 41.42 35.50
C PRO A 1098 6.44 41.36 34.31
N VAL A 1099 5.30 42.07 34.39
CA VAL A 1099 4.41 42.22 33.23
C VAL A 1099 5.10 43.10 32.19
N LYS A 1100 4.92 42.79 30.91
CA LYS A 1100 5.46 43.60 29.82
C LYS A 1100 4.99 45.07 29.92
N ASP A 1101 5.93 45.97 29.64
CA ASP A 1101 5.78 47.43 29.62
C ASP A 1101 5.47 48.08 30.99
N ASP A 1102 5.41 47.30 32.08
CA ASP A 1102 5.34 47.75 33.49
C ASP A 1102 6.71 48.22 34.04
N VAL A 1103 7.82 47.70 33.48
CA VAL A 1103 9.18 48.08 33.85
C VAL A 1103 10.11 48.23 32.65
N GLN A 1104 11.26 48.90 32.84
CA GLN A 1104 12.28 49.01 31.81
C GLN A 1104 12.85 47.63 31.40
N HIS A 1105 13.26 47.52 30.14
CA HIS A 1105 13.79 46.30 29.54
C HIS A 1105 15.06 45.73 30.24
N THR A 1106 15.72 46.52 31.08
CA THR A 1106 16.93 46.17 31.85
C THR A 1106 16.69 45.22 33.02
N HIS A 1107 15.44 44.87 33.34
CA HIS A 1107 15.11 43.97 34.45
C HIS A 1107 15.81 42.60 34.33
N PRO A 1108 16.46 42.05 35.38
CA PRO A 1108 17.30 40.84 35.28
C PRO A 1108 16.59 39.61 34.69
N LYS A 1109 15.33 39.35 35.09
CA LYS A 1109 14.52 38.23 34.54
C LYS A 1109 14.16 38.40 33.06
N VAL A 1110 14.14 39.64 32.55
CA VAL A 1110 13.87 39.95 31.15
C VAL A 1110 15.14 39.75 30.31
N GLN A 1111 16.29 40.18 30.83
CA GLN A 1111 17.59 39.92 30.19
C GLN A 1111 17.87 38.41 30.12
N GLU A 1112 17.71 37.69 31.23
CA GLU A 1112 17.83 36.21 31.28
C GLU A 1112 16.99 35.51 30.21
N LEU A 1113 15.71 35.87 30.07
CA LEU A 1113 14.82 35.27 29.08
C LEU A 1113 15.26 35.60 27.64
N ARG A 1114 15.75 36.81 27.40
CA ARG A 1114 16.26 37.24 26.09
C ARG A 1114 17.59 36.59 25.74
N GLU A 1115 18.49 36.43 26.70
CA GLU A 1115 19.76 35.73 26.56
C GLU A 1115 19.52 34.26 26.23
N LEU A 1116 18.69 33.55 27.00
CA LEU A 1116 18.30 32.16 26.72
C LEU A 1116 17.61 32.04 25.35
N SER A 1117 16.69 32.95 25.02
CA SER A 1117 16.00 33.00 23.72
C SER A 1117 16.92 33.38 22.55
N THR A 1118 18.13 33.90 22.82
CA THR A 1118 19.17 34.19 21.81
C THR A 1118 20.25 33.11 21.76
N TRP A 1119 20.37 32.29 22.81
CA TRP A 1119 21.33 31.19 22.92
C TRP A 1119 20.85 29.89 22.27
N SER A 1120 19.53 29.63 22.24
CA SER A 1120 18.90 28.39 21.76
C SER A 1120 19.10 28.11 20.25
N ASP A 1121 19.03 26.85 19.86
CA ASP A 1121 18.82 26.43 18.47
C ASP A 1121 17.31 26.15 18.21
N GLY A 1122 16.58 25.69 19.22
CA GLY A 1122 15.14 25.49 19.18
C GLY A 1122 14.44 25.73 20.53
N HIS A 1123 13.12 25.90 20.52
CA HIS A 1123 12.29 26.06 21.73
C HIS A 1123 11.31 24.90 21.92
N LEU A 1124 11.01 24.56 23.18
CA LEU A 1124 9.86 23.74 23.56
C LEU A 1124 8.86 24.59 24.33
N TRP A 1125 7.62 24.66 23.85
CA TRP A 1125 6.53 25.43 24.48
C TRP A 1125 5.48 24.49 25.05
N VAL A 1126 5.35 24.45 26.38
CA VAL A 1126 4.36 23.62 27.09
C VAL A 1126 3.18 24.48 27.57
N SER A 1127 1.97 24.17 27.09
CA SER A 1127 0.77 24.94 27.42
C SER A 1127 0.42 24.85 28.92
N PRO A 1128 -0.29 25.85 29.47
CA PRO A 1128 -0.86 25.77 30.81
C PRO A 1128 -2.09 24.84 30.84
N GLU A 1129 -2.34 24.20 32.00
CA GLU A 1129 -3.49 23.31 32.17
C GLU A 1129 -4.89 23.98 32.18
N GLN A 1130 -4.98 25.32 32.23
CA GLN A 1130 -6.21 26.07 32.47
C GLN A 1130 -7.02 26.38 31.21
N HIS A 1131 -8.32 26.07 31.24
CA HIS A 1131 -9.36 26.45 30.27
C HIS A 1131 -9.06 26.18 28.77
N GLY A 1132 -8.02 25.42 28.45
CA GLY A 1132 -7.65 25.08 27.07
C GLY A 1132 -7.10 26.25 26.24
N ASN A 1133 -6.58 27.31 26.89
CA ASN A 1133 -6.09 28.53 26.24
C ASN A 1133 -4.81 29.07 26.90
N LEU A 1134 -4.19 30.10 26.33
CA LEU A 1134 -2.96 30.72 26.86
C LEU A 1134 -3.22 31.45 28.18
N THR A 1135 -2.35 31.23 29.18
CA THR A 1135 -2.31 32.03 30.41
C THR A 1135 -1.50 33.30 30.19
N ALA A 1136 -1.79 34.33 30.99
CA ALA A 1136 -0.94 35.52 31.09
C ALA A 1136 0.53 35.16 31.40
N VAL A 1137 0.78 34.16 32.26
CA VAL A 1137 2.13 33.66 32.59
C VAL A 1137 2.87 33.17 31.34
N PHE A 1138 2.23 32.40 30.46
CA PHE A 1138 2.89 31.95 29.22
C PHE A 1138 3.04 33.11 28.22
N LYS A 1139 1.96 33.87 28.00
CA LYS A 1139 1.93 34.95 27.00
C LYS A 1139 2.94 36.07 27.32
N ASN A 1140 3.10 36.43 28.59
CA ASN A 1140 4.08 37.41 29.06
C ASN A 1140 5.53 36.99 28.76
N GLN A 1141 5.87 35.70 28.86
CA GLN A 1141 7.19 35.20 28.46
C GLN A 1141 7.47 35.48 26.97
N ILE A 1142 6.51 35.12 26.10
CA ILE A 1142 6.66 35.35 24.66
C ILE A 1142 6.69 36.85 24.34
N ASP A 1143 5.86 37.65 25.00
CA ASP A 1143 5.78 39.10 24.76
C ASP A 1143 7.07 39.86 25.11
N TRP A 1144 7.82 39.38 26.11
CA TRP A 1144 9.13 39.94 26.46
C TRP A 1144 10.24 39.62 25.45
N ILE A 1145 10.08 38.58 24.62
CA ILE A 1145 11.00 38.21 23.53
C ILE A 1145 10.66 39.09 22.31
N PRO A 1146 11.57 39.99 21.87
CA PRO A 1146 11.29 40.87 20.75
C PRO A 1146 11.51 40.17 19.40
N LEU A 1147 10.75 40.58 18.37
CA LEU A 1147 10.98 40.13 16.98
C LEU A 1147 12.30 40.66 16.38
N SER A 1148 12.88 41.69 16.98
CA SER A 1148 14.24 42.21 16.69
C SER A 1148 14.76 43.05 17.85
N THR A 1149 16.04 42.86 18.18
CA THR A 1149 16.87 43.75 19.01
C THR A 1149 17.99 44.27 18.11
N GLY A 1150 17.79 45.42 17.48
CA GLY A 1150 18.64 45.85 16.37
C GLY A 1150 18.59 44.84 15.22
N SER A 1151 19.76 44.36 14.78
CA SER A 1151 19.89 43.32 13.73
C SER A 1151 19.69 41.88 14.23
N VAL A 1152 19.65 41.64 15.56
CA VAL A 1152 19.49 40.28 16.12
C VAL A 1152 18.00 39.95 16.26
N ARG A 1153 17.58 38.78 15.77
CA ARG A 1153 16.19 38.29 15.85
C ARG A 1153 16.15 36.97 16.63
N PRO A 1154 15.95 36.99 17.97
CA PRO A 1154 16.18 35.82 18.85
C PRO A 1154 15.52 34.51 18.41
N THR A 1155 14.33 34.55 17.82
CA THR A 1155 13.55 33.36 17.44
C THR A 1155 13.55 33.02 15.94
N GLN A 1156 14.07 33.88 15.05
CA GLN A 1156 13.88 33.66 13.60
C GLN A 1156 14.65 32.42 13.10
N GLY A 1157 13.97 31.58 12.31
CA GLY A 1157 14.55 30.37 11.70
C GLY A 1157 14.64 29.16 12.63
N ARG A 1158 14.69 29.39 13.95
CA ARG A 1158 14.79 28.36 14.99
C ARG A 1158 13.59 27.43 15.03
N THR A 1159 13.81 26.18 15.40
CA THR A 1159 12.76 25.17 15.51
C THR A 1159 11.90 25.36 16.76
N LEU A 1160 10.66 24.88 16.71
CA LEU A 1160 9.70 24.96 17.82
C LEU A 1160 8.85 23.69 17.92
N ALA A 1161 8.95 22.99 19.06
CA ALA A 1161 8.03 21.94 19.45
C ALA A 1161 6.96 22.45 20.44
N ILE A 1162 5.77 21.87 20.37
CA ILE A 1162 4.63 22.26 21.20
C ILE A 1162 4.05 21.02 21.90
N ALA A 1163 3.85 21.14 23.21
CA ALA A 1163 3.14 20.16 24.03
C ALA A 1163 1.94 20.82 24.72
N GLN A 1164 0.76 20.20 24.63
CA GLN A 1164 -0.42 20.66 25.35
C GLN A 1164 -0.60 19.92 26.67
N VAL A 1165 -1.11 20.66 27.66
CA VAL A 1165 -1.64 20.16 28.92
C VAL A 1165 -3.00 20.82 29.09
N CYS A 1166 -4.08 20.08 29.37
CA CYS A 1166 -5.35 20.71 29.76
C CYS A 1166 -6.12 19.91 30.82
N GLY A 1167 -6.95 20.59 31.60
CA GLY A 1167 -7.84 19.95 32.59
C GLY A 1167 -9.13 19.35 32.01
N GLY A 1168 -9.46 19.61 30.74
CA GLY A 1168 -10.68 19.15 30.08
C GLY A 1168 -10.49 17.88 29.23
N SER A 1169 -11.59 17.35 28.70
CA SER A 1169 -11.57 16.26 27.71
C SER A 1169 -11.18 16.71 26.30
N GLN A 1170 -11.54 17.92 25.89
CA GLN A 1170 -11.19 18.47 24.59
C GLN A 1170 -10.90 19.98 24.63
N SER A 1171 -9.75 20.34 24.05
CA SER A 1171 -9.50 21.63 23.38
C SER A 1171 -8.21 21.46 22.59
N PHE A 1172 -8.13 21.94 21.34
CA PHE A 1172 -6.84 22.15 20.64
C PHE A 1172 -6.50 23.65 20.55
N ASN A 1173 -7.24 24.51 21.26
CA ASN A 1173 -7.22 25.95 21.08
C ASN A 1173 -5.90 26.58 21.56
N ALA A 1174 -5.36 26.15 22.72
CA ALA A 1174 -4.04 26.54 23.18
C ALA A 1174 -2.95 26.12 22.18
N VAL A 1175 -2.97 24.86 21.71
CA VAL A 1175 -2.06 24.36 20.67
C VAL A 1175 -2.11 25.18 19.39
N ASN A 1176 -3.31 25.44 18.85
CA ASN A 1176 -3.47 26.21 17.61
C ASN A 1176 -2.99 27.65 17.80
N SER A 1177 -3.26 28.25 18.95
CA SER A 1177 -2.73 29.57 19.33
C SER A 1177 -1.21 29.57 19.45
N LEU A 1178 -0.59 28.54 20.03
CA LEU A 1178 0.87 28.39 20.11
C LEU A 1178 1.50 28.17 18.72
N ARG A 1179 0.88 27.41 17.82
CA ARG A 1179 1.34 27.25 16.43
C ARG A 1179 1.31 28.58 15.66
N ILE A 1180 0.22 29.34 15.78
CA ILE A 1180 0.09 30.67 15.16
C ILE A 1180 1.11 31.64 15.75
N LEU A 1181 1.26 31.66 17.07
CA LEU A 1181 2.23 32.50 17.78
C LEU A 1181 3.68 32.14 17.41
N GLY A 1182 3.99 30.85 17.26
CA GLY A 1182 5.30 30.39 16.79
C GLY A 1182 5.64 30.87 15.38
N ARG A 1183 4.66 30.79 14.46
CA ARG A 1183 4.78 31.35 13.10
C ARG A 1183 4.96 32.88 13.11
N TRP A 1184 4.25 33.59 13.99
CA TRP A 1184 4.44 35.05 14.17
C TRP A 1184 5.81 35.40 14.75
N MET A 1185 6.32 34.59 15.67
CA MET A 1185 7.70 34.64 16.19
C MET A 1185 8.75 34.14 15.17
N ARG A 1186 8.33 33.81 13.94
CA ARG A 1186 9.19 33.37 12.81
C ARG A 1186 9.97 32.08 13.07
N MET A 1187 9.42 31.22 13.93
CA MET A 1187 9.98 29.89 14.23
C MET A 1187 9.48 28.84 13.24
N PHE A 1188 10.30 27.83 12.95
CA PHE A 1188 9.87 26.62 12.26
C PHE A 1188 9.16 25.70 13.26
N VAL A 1189 7.83 25.81 13.32
CA VAL A 1189 7.01 24.93 14.17
C VAL A 1189 6.93 23.55 13.51
N ILE A 1190 7.35 22.50 14.22
CA ILE A 1190 7.32 21.13 13.66
C ILE A 1190 5.87 20.66 13.39
N PRO A 1191 5.65 19.76 12.42
CA PRO A 1191 4.31 19.23 12.14
C PRO A 1191 3.67 18.54 13.35
N ASN A 1192 4.43 17.75 14.10
CA ASN A 1192 3.94 17.00 15.25
C ASN A 1192 3.73 17.86 16.50
N GLN A 1193 2.99 17.31 17.45
CA GLN A 1193 2.62 17.93 18.72
C GLN A 1193 2.28 16.83 19.72
N SER A 1194 2.59 17.06 20.99
CA SER A 1194 2.01 16.28 22.08
C SER A 1194 0.77 17.00 22.64
N SER A 1195 -0.22 16.25 23.12
CA SER A 1195 -1.36 16.82 23.84
C SER A 1195 -1.84 15.86 24.90
N ILE A 1196 -1.79 16.31 26.16
CA ILE A 1196 -2.17 15.55 27.34
C ILE A 1196 -3.48 16.13 27.89
N PRO A 1197 -4.65 15.66 27.40
CA PRO A 1197 -5.95 16.03 27.94
C PRO A 1197 -6.15 15.47 29.34
N LYS A 1198 -7.06 16.07 30.13
CA LYS A 1198 -7.30 15.75 31.55
C LYS A 1198 -6.00 15.48 32.34
N ALA A 1199 -4.97 16.30 32.20
CA ALA A 1199 -3.60 15.94 32.62
C ALA A 1199 -3.45 15.47 34.08
N TYR A 1200 -4.36 15.86 34.97
CA TYR A 1200 -4.46 15.36 36.34
C TYR A 1200 -4.73 13.84 36.45
N THR A 1201 -5.18 13.16 35.39
CA THR A 1201 -5.34 11.69 35.32
C THR A 1201 -4.13 10.99 34.68
N HIS A 1202 -3.08 11.73 34.32
CA HIS A 1202 -1.85 11.21 33.70
C HIS A 1202 -0.62 11.30 34.61
N PHE A 1203 -0.77 11.84 35.83
CA PHE A 1203 0.22 11.79 36.91
C PHE A 1203 -0.45 11.15 38.15
N PRO A 1204 0.28 10.46 39.04
CA PRO A 1204 -0.26 9.98 40.31
C PRO A 1204 -0.82 11.10 41.21
N ASP A 1205 -1.55 10.77 42.28
CA ASP A 1205 -1.98 11.80 43.24
C ASP A 1205 -0.80 12.40 44.01
N ALA A 1206 -0.96 13.64 44.49
CA ALA A 1206 0.11 14.37 45.16
C ALA A 1206 0.57 13.64 46.44
N GLY A 1207 1.86 13.33 46.53
CA GLY A 1207 2.45 12.56 47.62
C GLY A 1207 2.41 11.02 47.45
N GLN A 1208 1.90 10.50 46.32
CA GLN A 1208 2.12 9.09 45.96
C GLN A 1208 3.55 8.88 45.39
N PRO A 1209 4.10 7.66 45.44
CA PRO A 1209 5.35 7.34 44.76
C PRO A 1209 5.26 7.66 43.26
N GLY A 1210 6.23 8.44 42.75
CA GLY A 1210 6.26 8.84 41.34
C GLY A 1210 5.32 9.99 40.96
N ASP A 1211 4.77 10.77 41.91
CA ASP A 1211 3.80 11.86 41.61
C ASP A 1211 4.33 13.00 40.70
N ASN A 1212 5.62 13.01 40.35
CA ASN A 1212 6.20 13.95 39.39
C ASN A 1212 6.48 13.33 38.01
N HIS A 1213 6.04 12.09 37.76
CA HIS A 1213 6.25 11.35 36.51
C HIS A 1213 4.93 11.08 35.75
N LEU A 1214 5.00 11.14 34.43
CA LEU A 1214 3.92 10.93 33.48
C LEU A 1214 3.68 9.43 33.28
N MET A 1215 2.47 8.97 33.63
CA MET A 1215 2.13 7.55 33.67
C MET A 1215 2.14 6.90 32.27
N PRO A 1216 2.52 5.61 32.15
CA PRO A 1216 2.51 4.85 30.90
C PRO A 1216 1.15 4.96 30.18
N SER A 1217 1.16 5.57 28.99
CA SER A 1217 -0.04 5.83 28.19
C SER A 1217 0.37 6.37 26.82
N GLY A 1218 -0.46 6.19 25.79
CA GLY A 1218 -0.18 6.73 24.45
C GLY A 1218 0.02 8.26 24.41
N ASN A 1219 -0.44 9.00 25.42
CA ASN A 1219 -0.16 10.44 25.57
C ASN A 1219 1.29 10.73 26.02
N ARG A 1220 1.89 9.84 26.82
CA ARG A 1220 3.32 9.83 27.17
C ARG A 1220 4.15 9.43 25.96
N ASP A 1221 3.73 8.38 25.26
CA ASP A 1221 4.46 7.86 24.12
C ASP A 1221 4.44 8.90 22.97
N ARG A 1222 3.31 9.59 22.76
CA ARG A 1222 3.22 10.75 21.85
C ARG A 1222 4.02 11.99 22.29
N LEU A 1223 4.45 12.07 23.55
CA LEU A 1223 5.44 13.07 23.99
C LEU A 1223 6.85 12.69 23.50
N VAL A 1224 7.18 11.39 23.45
CA VAL A 1224 8.45 10.89 22.89
C VAL A 1224 8.53 11.17 21.40
N ASP A 1225 7.51 10.79 20.60
CA ASP A 1225 7.45 11.08 19.15
C ASP A 1225 7.78 12.56 18.84
N CYS A 1226 7.16 13.46 19.62
CA CYS A 1226 7.29 14.90 19.46
C CYS A 1226 8.72 15.38 19.78
N MET A 1227 9.39 14.77 20.76
CA MET A 1227 10.78 15.13 21.12
C MET A 1227 11.79 14.54 20.14
N GLU A 1228 11.58 13.32 19.64
CA GLU A 1228 12.39 12.76 18.55
C GLU A 1228 12.32 13.65 17.31
N GLU A 1229 11.11 13.95 16.85
CA GLU A 1229 10.88 14.76 15.65
C GLU A 1229 11.47 16.17 15.82
N PHE A 1230 11.35 16.75 17.02
CA PHE A 1230 11.96 18.04 17.33
C PHE A 1230 13.49 18.01 17.17
N VAL A 1231 14.17 16.98 17.66
CA VAL A 1231 15.63 16.82 17.47
C VAL A 1231 15.95 16.61 15.99
N LYS A 1232 15.26 15.70 15.30
CA LYS A 1232 15.44 15.41 13.86
C LYS A 1232 15.33 16.69 13.01
N TYR A 1233 14.27 17.48 13.19
CA TYR A 1233 14.10 18.77 12.49
C TYR A 1233 15.13 19.82 12.93
N THR A 1234 15.59 19.83 14.19
CA THR A 1234 16.58 20.82 14.65
C THR A 1234 17.95 20.56 14.04
N ILE A 1235 18.34 19.28 13.90
CA ILE A 1235 19.56 18.87 13.16
C ILE A 1235 19.49 19.33 11.70
N LEU A 1236 18.36 19.14 11.03
CA LEU A 1236 18.16 19.52 9.63
C LEU A 1236 18.13 21.05 9.42
N MET A 1237 17.51 21.80 10.34
CA MET A 1237 17.30 23.25 10.16
C MET A 1237 18.48 24.10 10.63
N ARG A 1238 19.23 23.68 11.66
CA ARG A 1238 20.28 24.52 12.27
C ARG A 1238 21.44 24.94 11.35
N PRO A 1239 21.88 24.17 10.32
CA PRO A 1239 22.88 24.62 9.36
C PRO A 1239 22.39 25.74 8.42
N HIS A 1240 21.08 25.99 8.39
CA HIS A 1240 20.42 26.89 7.46
C HIS A 1240 19.77 28.11 8.14
N PHE A 1241 19.94 28.30 9.45
CA PHE A 1241 19.36 29.44 10.16
C PHE A 1241 19.77 30.79 9.55
N ASP A 1242 21.02 30.97 9.12
CA ASP A 1242 21.48 32.21 8.47
C ASP A 1242 20.83 32.44 7.10
N LEU A 1243 20.53 31.37 6.34
CA LEU A 1243 19.80 31.45 5.06
C LEU A 1243 18.34 31.89 5.29
N PHE A 1244 17.69 31.36 6.34
CA PHE A 1244 16.34 31.78 6.74
C PHE A 1244 16.32 33.11 7.53
N ALA A 1245 17.49 33.61 7.95
CA ALA A 1245 17.66 34.95 8.51
C ALA A 1245 17.72 36.01 7.41
N ASP A 1246 18.33 35.72 6.26
CA ASP A 1246 18.55 36.70 5.20
C ASP A 1246 17.26 37.20 4.54
N ARG A 1247 17.19 38.51 4.31
CA ARG A 1247 15.99 39.22 3.85
C ARG A 1247 16.37 40.42 3.00
N TYR A 1248 15.68 40.59 1.87
CA TYR A 1248 15.90 41.69 0.93
C TYR A 1248 15.97 43.06 1.63
N SER A 1249 14.97 43.39 2.46
CA SER A 1249 14.90 44.67 3.18
C SER A 1249 16.07 44.90 4.15
N GLU A 1250 16.60 43.83 4.75
CA GLU A 1250 17.70 43.89 5.71
C GLU A 1250 19.08 43.88 5.02
N ARG A 1251 19.14 43.47 3.75
CA ARG A 1251 20.29 43.73 2.86
C ARG A 1251 20.30 45.18 2.39
N GLU A 1252 19.13 45.76 2.09
CA GLU A 1252 19.00 47.19 1.78
C GLU A 1252 19.41 48.06 2.97
N GLU A 1253 18.91 47.78 4.18
CA GLU A 1253 19.28 48.49 5.40
C GLU A 1253 20.78 48.34 5.74
N ARG A 1254 21.37 47.15 5.52
CA ARG A 1254 22.81 46.93 5.68
C ARG A 1254 23.64 47.72 4.67
N ARG A 1255 23.25 47.77 3.39
CA ARG A 1255 23.89 48.64 2.38
C ARG A 1255 23.84 50.11 2.78
N LEU A 1256 22.67 50.59 3.21
CA LEU A 1256 22.49 51.98 3.64
C LEU A 1256 23.34 52.32 4.86
N LYS A 1257 23.43 51.44 5.86
CA LYS A 1257 24.31 51.60 7.02
C LYS A 1257 25.79 51.54 6.64
N GLN A 1258 26.19 50.66 5.73
CA GLN A 1258 27.57 50.57 5.24
C GLN A 1258 27.96 51.81 4.42
N ALA A 1259 27.05 52.32 3.56
CA ALA A 1259 27.26 53.57 2.84
C ALA A 1259 27.37 54.77 3.79
N ALA A 1260 26.52 54.83 4.82
CA ALA A 1260 26.57 55.86 5.87
C ALA A 1260 27.66 55.63 6.95
N GLN A 1261 28.53 54.63 6.76
CA GLN A 1261 29.78 54.41 7.51
C GLN A 1261 31.02 54.54 6.62
N ALA A 1262 30.83 54.70 5.31
CA ALA A 1262 31.87 54.93 4.30
C ALA A 1262 31.85 56.37 3.73
N ALA A 1263 30.97 57.20 4.29
CA ALA A 1263 30.80 58.63 4.02
C ALA A 1263 30.82 59.40 5.36
#